data_AF-A0A498HRP9-F1
#
_entry.id   AF-A0A498HRP9-F1
#
_cell.length_a   1.000
_cell.length_b   1.000
_cell.length_c   1.000
_cell.angle_alpha   90.00
_cell.angle_beta   90.00
_cell.angle_gamma   90.00
#
_symmetry.space_group_name_H-M   'P 1'
#
loop_
_entity.id
_entity.type
_entity.pdbx_description
1 polymer ?
#
loop_
_entity_poly.entity_id
_entity_poly.type
_entity_poly.pdbx_seq_one_letter_code
_entity_poly.pdbx_strand_id
1 'polypeptide(L)'
;MASPHLLLPCMLLSLFLSLFSAVFAADASIRSALVNPLSCSAKIMTCNASLYHINIDLKVEEIATLYTVNPSEIRPIKHNKKQDYLISVPCSCKNISGTVGYFYDTTYKVKQFDTFYNVSTKIYSGQPLYIEEEIPQFKTDADFPIHLPCGCVQSQSQIVVTYTVQEHDTLSDIGTLLSAKIENIEKMNKNMTENPSYIVVGWVLFVPMEKNGLRTSKPGFRHKWSILVAILLAVTLLSISTLIFILYRRRKPEQNVEVPDKPVSTSLKSSKSSAPHRSLSLHNQLLHKENMGDVAIFESDGLVIFSLEEIEEATGYFDETKKIGEGGYGSVFLGVIRGKEVAIKKMKSNSTKEFFAELKVLCKIHHINVVELLGYASGDDHLYLVYEYVQNGSLSEHLHDPLLKGHQPLSWTARTQIAVDAAKGIEYIHDHTKARYVHRDIKTSNILLDEGFRAKVADFGLAKLVGRTNEEDVFATRLVGTPGYLPPESVKELQVTHKTDVFAFGVVLAELITGQRALFRDNREPGKMKSLITVIKKVFQDDHPEAALEAATDGNLRSNYPMEDMFKMAEIAEWCMSEEAVERPEMREIVVMLSQIATSSIEWEATLGGNSQIASSCCNRRSDLMAGAVSALFLLDIKGRVLIWRDYRGDVSAAQAERFFTKLIEKEVDPESHDPVVHDNGVSYLFIQHNNVYLMAASRQNCNAASLLFFLHRIVDVFKHYFEELEEESLRDNFVVVYELLDEMMDFGYPQYTEAKILSEFIKTDAYRMEVTQRPPMAVTNAVSWRSEGIRYKKNEVFLDVVESVNILVNSNGQIIRSDVVGALKMRTYLSGMPECKLGLNDRVLLEAQGRATKGKAIDLEDIKFHQCVRLARFENDRTISFVPPDGAFDLMTYRLSTQVKPLIWVECQIERHSKSRIEILVKARSQFKERSTATNVEIEVPVVSDATNPDVRTSLGSAAYAPESDALIWKIRSFPGGKEYMLRAEFRLPSVTAEESTPERKAPIRVKFEIPYFTVSGIQVRYLKIIEKSGYQALPWVRYITMAGEYELRLV
;
A
#
# COMPACT_ATOMS: atom_id res chain seq x y z
N MET A 1 11.76 78.28 -11.67
CA MET A 1 10.62 77.77 -12.45
C MET A 1 10.23 76.40 -11.89
N ALA A 2 9.16 76.35 -11.09
CA ALA A 2 8.29 75.19 -10.87
C ALA A 2 7.32 75.58 -9.75
N SER A 3 6.05 75.60 -10.11
CA SER A 3 4.89 75.92 -9.27
C SER A 3 4.31 74.62 -8.66
N PRO A 4 3.15 74.65 -8.00
CA PRO A 4 2.97 74.36 -6.57
C PRO A 4 2.42 72.94 -6.29
N HIS A 5 2.58 72.47 -5.05
CA HIS A 5 1.76 71.49 -4.29
C HIS A 5 2.66 70.71 -3.31
N LEU A 6 3.17 71.43 -2.30
CA LEU A 6 3.89 70.87 -1.17
C LEU A 6 3.04 70.98 0.11
N LEU A 7 1.84 70.41 0.08
CA LEU A 7 0.94 70.27 1.23
C LEU A 7 0.09 69.02 1.02
N LEU A 8 0.70 67.83 1.14
CA LEU A 8 -0.03 66.60 1.49
C LEU A 8 0.81 65.45 2.09
N PRO A 9 2.16 65.41 2.11
CA PRO A 9 2.88 64.29 2.74
C PRO A 9 3.56 64.61 4.09
N CYS A 10 3.23 65.72 4.77
CA CYS A 10 3.71 66.01 6.14
C CYS A 10 2.76 65.54 7.26
N MET A 11 1.66 64.84 6.93
CA MET A 11 0.76 64.17 7.89
C MET A 11 0.91 62.64 7.89
N LEU A 12 1.79 62.07 7.05
CA LEU A 12 2.01 60.61 6.97
C LEU A 12 3.40 60.18 7.47
N LEU A 13 4.27 61.12 7.85
CA LEU A 13 5.60 60.85 8.40
C LEU A 13 5.64 60.78 9.94
N SER A 14 4.48 60.74 10.61
CA SER A 14 4.34 60.35 12.02
C SER A 14 3.78 58.93 12.20
N LEU A 15 3.69 58.15 11.11
CA LEU A 15 3.17 56.77 11.10
C LEU A 15 4.19 55.75 10.58
N PHE A 16 5.44 56.15 10.30
CA PHE A 16 6.44 55.27 9.67
C PHE A 16 7.82 55.24 10.35
N LEU A 17 7.93 55.71 11.60
CA LEU A 17 9.20 55.77 12.34
C LEU A 17 9.12 55.20 13.77
N SER A 18 8.32 54.15 13.97
CA SER A 18 8.33 53.33 15.19
C SER A 18 8.50 51.83 14.93
N LEU A 19 9.00 51.43 13.77
CA LEU A 19 9.30 50.03 13.44
C LEU A 19 10.56 50.00 12.58
N PHE A 20 11.72 50.11 13.20
CA PHE A 20 12.99 49.51 12.76
C PHE A 20 14.10 49.92 13.73
N SER A 21 14.14 49.24 14.88
CA SER A 21 15.40 48.97 15.58
C SER A 21 15.30 47.55 16.16
N ALA A 22 16.36 46.76 15.90
CA ALA A 22 16.62 45.38 16.32
C ALA A 22 16.17 44.26 15.36
N VAL A 23 16.83 44.17 14.20
CA VAL A 23 17.14 42.89 13.54
C VAL A 23 18.58 42.53 13.95
N PHE A 24 18.73 41.37 14.59
CA PHE A 24 19.91 40.57 14.95
C PHE A 24 19.96 40.18 16.44
N ALA A 25 19.27 39.09 16.76
CA ALA A 25 19.69 38.07 17.72
C ALA A 25 19.03 36.75 17.33
N ALA A 26 19.80 35.67 17.38
CA ALA A 26 19.48 34.34 16.90
C ALA A 26 18.52 33.56 17.84
N ASP A 27 18.18 32.36 17.35
CA ASP A 27 17.71 31.16 18.07
C ASP A 27 16.21 30.84 18.15
N ALA A 28 16.00 29.53 18.07
CA ALA A 28 14.75 28.78 17.94
C ALA A 28 13.60 29.25 18.84
N SER A 29 12.39 29.36 18.29
CA SER A 29 11.15 29.45 19.08
C SER A 29 10.10 28.48 18.55
N ILE A 30 9.76 27.53 19.43
CA ILE A 30 8.72 26.51 19.34
C ILE A 30 7.37 27.22 19.28
N ARG A 31 6.54 26.96 18.26
CA ARG A 31 5.18 27.53 18.17
C ARG A 31 4.34 27.06 19.36
N SER A 32 4.18 27.92 20.36
CA SER A 32 3.25 27.74 21.47
C SER A 32 1.80 27.83 20.97
N ALA A 33 0.91 26.98 21.51
CA ALA A 33 -0.53 27.05 21.29
C ALA A 33 -1.04 28.50 21.45
N LEU A 34 -1.72 29.04 20.44
CA LEU A 34 -2.16 30.43 20.42
C LEU A 34 -3.35 30.62 21.40
N VAL A 35 -3.08 31.02 22.64
CA VAL A 35 -4.12 31.36 23.62
C VAL A 35 -4.50 32.83 23.46
N ASN A 36 -5.68 33.12 22.90
CA ASN A 36 -6.18 34.48 22.74
C ASN A 36 -7.18 34.82 23.88
N PRO A 37 -6.84 35.73 24.81
CA PRO A 37 -7.72 36.06 25.93
C PRO A 37 -8.97 36.82 25.48
N LEU A 38 -10.07 36.63 26.20
CA LEU A 38 -11.33 37.31 25.92
C LEU A 38 -11.21 38.83 26.22
N SER A 39 -11.62 39.67 25.27
CA SER A 39 -11.54 41.13 25.41
C SER A 39 -12.43 41.65 26.54
N CYS A 40 -11.89 42.62 27.30
CA CYS A 40 -12.62 43.21 28.43
C CYS A 40 -13.87 43.98 28.01
N SER A 41 -14.92 43.90 28.83
CA SER A 41 -16.15 44.67 28.65
C SER A 41 -16.16 45.87 29.59
N ALA A 42 -16.46 47.06 29.07
CA ALA A 42 -16.55 48.28 29.89
C ALA A 42 -17.61 48.22 31.02
N LYS A 43 -18.51 47.22 31.01
CA LYS A 43 -19.59 47.04 31.99
C LYS A 43 -19.28 46.03 33.10
N ILE A 44 -18.33 45.10 32.89
CA ILE A 44 -18.01 44.03 33.84
C ILE A 44 -16.50 43.99 33.99
N MET A 45 -15.98 44.46 35.13
CA MET A 45 -14.55 44.44 35.40
C MET A 45 -14.10 43.17 36.15
N THR A 46 -15.03 42.52 36.86
CA THR A 46 -14.78 41.29 37.63
C THR A 46 -15.97 40.34 37.57
N CYS A 47 -15.75 39.04 37.45
CA CYS A 47 -16.79 38.01 37.51
C CYS A 47 -16.27 36.69 38.09
N ASN A 48 -17.17 35.75 38.41
CA ASN A 48 -16.78 34.38 38.74
C ASN A 48 -16.72 33.55 37.45
N ALA A 49 -15.56 32.95 37.18
CA ALA A 49 -15.32 32.04 36.07
C ALA A 49 -14.93 30.65 36.60
N SER A 50 -14.87 29.65 35.71
CA SER A 50 -14.32 28.35 36.06
C SER A 50 -13.19 27.95 35.10
N LEU A 51 -12.16 27.29 35.63
CA LEU A 51 -11.06 26.72 34.84
C LEU A 51 -11.20 25.21 34.85
N TYR A 52 -11.10 24.58 33.68
CA TYR A 52 -11.12 23.13 33.56
C TYR A 52 -9.72 22.57 33.79
N HIS A 53 -9.54 21.65 34.73
CA HIS A 53 -8.25 21.03 35.03
C HIS A 53 -8.28 19.55 34.65
N ILE A 54 -7.40 19.16 33.73
CA ILE A 54 -7.19 17.78 33.31
C ILE A 54 -6.33 17.10 34.38
N ASN A 55 -6.89 16.10 35.06
CA ASN A 55 -6.22 15.51 36.20
C ASN A 55 -5.14 14.49 35.79
N ILE A 56 -3.93 14.65 36.34
CA ILE A 56 -2.80 13.73 36.18
C ILE A 56 -2.51 12.93 37.47
N ASP A 57 -3.58 12.49 38.14
CA ASP A 57 -3.57 11.79 39.44
C ASP A 57 -3.14 12.64 40.65
N LEU A 58 -3.37 13.96 40.60
CA LEU A 58 -3.14 14.87 41.74
C LEU A 58 -4.30 14.83 42.74
N LYS A 59 -4.00 15.06 44.03
CA LYS A 59 -5.03 15.20 45.07
C LYS A 59 -5.66 16.59 45.04
N VAL A 60 -6.90 16.70 45.52
CA VAL A 60 -7.65 17.98 45.53
C VAL A 60 -6.91 19.05 46.34
N GLU A 61 -6.20 18.67 47.41
CA GLU A 61 -5.40 19.60 48.21
C GLU A 61 -4.20 20.17 47.43
N GLU A 62 -3.58 19.36 46.56
CA GLU A 62 -2.45 19.79 45.73
C GLU A 62 -2.93 20.74 44.61
N ILE A 63 -4.07 20.43 43.99
CA ILE A 63 -4.71 21.30 42.99
C ILE A 63 -5.11 22.65 43.62
N ALA A 64 -5.67 22.63 44.84
CA ALA A 64 -6.01 23.83 45.58
C ALA A 64 -4.79 24.75 45.81
N THR A 65 -3.62 24.18 46.11
CA THR A 65 -2.38 24.96 46.24
C THR A 65 -1.87 25.52 44.91
N LEU A 66 -2.01 24.80 43.79
CA LEU A 66 -1.55 25.25 42.47
C LEU A 66 -2.31 26.47 41.94
N TYR A 67 -3.62 26.51 42.20
CA TYR A 67 -4.50 27.59 41.75
C TYR A 67 -4.75 28.64 42.85
N THR A 68 -4.16 28.48 44.04
CA THR A 68 -4.37 29.38 45.19
C THR A 68 -5.85 29.54 45.56
N VAL A 69 -6.60 28.44 45.59
CA VAL A 69 -8.04 28.40 45.89
C VAL A 69 -8.35 27.48 47.07
N ASN A 70 -9.50 27.66 47.72
CA ASN A 70 -9.94 26.72 48.74
C ASN A 70 -10.41 25.39 48.11
N PRO A 71 -10.16 24.22 48.74
CA PRO A 71 -10.64 22.94 48.23
C PRO A 71 -12.15 22.88 47.99
N SER A 72 -12.94 23.71 48.68
CA SER A 72 -14.40 23.84 48.51
C SER A 72 -14.83 24.46 47.18
N GLU A 73 -13.92 25.13 46.46
CA GLU A 73 -14.17 25.79 45.18
C GLU A 73 -13.90 24.88 43.97
N ILE A 74 -13.41 23.66 44.22
CA ILE A 74 -13.09 22.62 43.24
C ILE A 74 -14.26 21.63 43.15
N ARG A 75 -14.80 21.42 41.94
CA ARG A 75 -15.90 20.49 41.68
C ARG A 75 -15.45 19.35 40.76
N PRO A 76 -15.71 18.07 41.09
CA PRO A 76 -15.35 16.95 40.23
C PRO A 76 -16.27 16.88 38.99
N ILE A 77 -15.69 16.58 37.83
CA ILE A 77 -16.39 16.33 36.57
C ILE A 77 -15.83 15.06 35.90
N LYS A 78 -16.69 14.26 35.24
CA LYS A 78 -16.27 13.00 34.61
C LYS A 78 -16.23 13.16 33.09
N HIS A 79 -15.07 12.88 32.50
CA HIS A 79 -14.86 12.91 31.05
C HIS A 79 -14.27 11.58 30.56
N ASN A 80 -14.93 10.90 29.62
CA ASN A 80 -14.46 9.66 28.97
C ASN A 80 -13.77 8.62 29.90
N LYS A 81 -14.35 8.42 31.11
CA LYS A 81 -13.91 7.51 32.20
C LYS A 81 -12.81 8.04 33.14
N LYS A 82 -12.22 9.22 32.89
CA LYS A 82 -11.30 9.92 33.80
C LYS A 82 -12.05 10.94 34.68
N GLN A 83 -11.51 11.22 35.87
CA GLN A 83 -12.07 12.19 36.81
C GLN A 83 -11.22 13.47 36.77
N ASP A 84 -11.80 14.52 36.22
CA ASP A 84 -11.24 15.86 36.08
C ASP A 84 -11.91 16.83 37.06
N TYR A 85 -11.47 18.09 37.08
CA TYR A 85 -11.96 19.09 38.05
C TYR A 85 -12.29 20.43 37.40
N LEU A 86 -13.33 21.09 37.90
CA LEU A 86 -13.69 22.48 37.60
C LEU A 86 -13.31 23.36 38.80
N ILE A 87 -12.48 24.35 38.56
CA ILE A 87 -11.95 25.25 39.60
C ILE A 87 -12.62 26.60 39.47
N SER A 88 -13.37 27.02 40.48
CA SER A 88 -14.01 28.35 40.46
C SER A 88 -13.01 29.42 40.84
N VAL A 89 -12.85 30.46 40.02
CA VAL A 89 -11.88 31.54 40.24
C VAL A 89 -12.48 32.93 40.02
N PRO A 90 -12.05 33.96 40.80
CA PRO A 90 -12.42 35.34 40.58
C PRO A 90 -11.63 35.92 39.39
N CYS A 91 -12.32 36.09 38.27
CA CYS A 91 -11.77 36.57 37.01
C CYS A 91 -11.80 38.10 36.95
N SER A 92 -10.69 38.75 36.57
CA SER A 92 -10.57 40.21 36.55
C SER A 92 -10.00 40.72 35.22
N CYS A 93 -10.50 41.83 34.71
CA CYS A 93 -9.94 42.49 33.53
C CYS A 93 -8.63 43.19 33.88
N LYS A 94 -7.53 42.82 33.23
CA LYS A 94 -6.19 43.39 33.43
C LYS A 94 -5.50 43.62 32.08
N ASN A 95 -4.54 44.55 32.06
CA ASN A 95 -3.60 44.71 30.96
C ASN A 95 -2.27 44.10 31.39
N ILE A 96 -1.88 43.00 30.74
CA ILE A 96 -0.64 42.28 31.02
C ILE A 96 0.21 42.34 29.75
N SER A 97 1.36 43.02 29.82
CA SER A 97 2.37 43.12 28.74
C SER A 97 1.79 43.41 27.35
N GLY A 98 0.85 44.36 27.25
CA GLY A 98 0.23 44.80 25.99
C GLY A 98 -1.03 44.03 25.59
N THR A 99 -1.39 42.96 26.31
CA THR A 99 -2.61 42.19 26.07
C THR A 99 -3.68 42.53 27.11
N VAL A 100 -4.75 43.19 26.67
CA VAL A 100 -5.90 43.55 27.52
C VAL A 100 -6.93 42.41 27.47
N GLY A 101 -7.12 41.74 28.60
CA GLY A 101 -8.01 40.60 28.69
C GLY A 101 -8.41 40.27 30.13
N TYR A 102 -9.25 39.27 30.27
CA TYR A 102 -9.66 38.74 31.56
C TYR A 102 -8.67 37.66 32.03
N PHE A 103 -8.10 37.85 33.22
CA PHE A 103 -7.10 36.97 33.79
C PHE A 103 -7.36 36.66 35.27
N TYR A 104 -6.89 35.48 35.67
CA TYR A 104 -6.70 35.05 37.04
C TYR A 104 -5.21 34.74 37.25
N ASP A 105 -4.62 35.34 38.28
CA ASP A 105 -3.19 35.23 38.54
C ASP A 105 -2.97 34.27 39.71
N THR A 106 -2.11 33.27 39.53
CA THR A 106 -1.64 32.37 40.59
C THR A 106 -0.12 32.38 40.62
N THR A 107 0.50 31.86 41.68
CA THR A 107 1.97 31.79 41.81
C THR A 107 2.43 30.34 41.80
N TYR A 108 3.44 30.02 40.99
CA TYR A 108 4.05 28.71 40.92
C TYR A 108 5.51 28.76 41.38
N LYS A 109 5.88 27.87 42.31
CA LYS A 109 7.26 27.72 42.76
C LYS A 109 8.02 26.77 41.84
N VAL A 110 8.99 27.31 41.10
CA VAL A 110 9.72 26.60 40.04
C VAL A 110 10.65 25.53 40.62
N LYS A 111 10.48 24.26 40.22
CA LYS A 111 11.33 23.14 40.67
C LYS A 111 12.53 22.96 39.75
N GLN A 112 13.50 22.15 40.19
CA GLN A 112 14.70 21.84 39.40
C GLN A 112 14.30 21.07 38.12
N PHE A 113 14.79 21.54 36.97
CA PHE A 113 14.47 21.03 35.61
C PHE A 113 13.08 21.39 35.05
N ASP A 114 12.30 22.24 35.72
CA ASP A 114 11.07 22.76 35.13
C ASP A 114 11.37 23.75 34.00
N THR A 115 10.64 23.63 32.90
CA THR A 115 10.53 24.66 31.86
C THR A 115 9.11 25.19 31.85
N PHE A 116 8.93 26.47 31.48
CA PHE A 116 7.59 27.07 31.41
C PHE A 116 6.64 26.26 30.50
N TYR A 117 7.14 25.73 29.39
CA TYR A 117 6.37 24.88 28.48
C TYR A 117 5.89 23.58 29.15
N ASN A 118 6.75 22.90 29.92
CA ASN A 118 6.38 21.68 30.63
C ASN A 118 5.36 21.96 31.75
N VAL A 119 5.54 23.06 32.49
CA VAL A 119 4.60 23.47 33.55
C VAL A 119 3.25 23.88 32.95
N SER A 120 3.25 24.65 31.85
CA SER A 120 2.03 25.05 31.15
C SER A 120 1.24 23.83 30.68
N THR A 121 1.87 22.94 29.90
CA THR A 121 1.19 21.79 29.28
C THR A 121 0.80 20.69 30.27
N LYS A 122 1.68 20.33 31.22
CA LYS A 122 1.44 19.20 32.13
C LYS A 122 0.72 19.56 33.43
N ILE A 123 0.93 20.76 33.97
CA ILE A 123 0.41 21.16 35.29
C ILE A 123 -0.85 22.01 35.15
N TYR A 124 -0.84 23.00 34.25
CA TYR A 124 -1.96 23.92 34.04
C TYR A 124 -2.76 23.63 32.76
N SER A 125 -2.70 22.40 32.26
CA SER A 125 -3.48 21.91 31.12
C SER A 125 -3.37 22.79 29.85
N GLY A 126 -2.23 23.43 29.61
CA GLY A 126 -1.95 24.27 28.44
C GLY A 126 -2.61 25.66 28.46
N GLN A 127 -3.20 26.08 29.58
CA GLN A 127 -3.94 27.34 29.70
C GLN A 127 -3.10 28.61 29.95
N PRO A 128 -1.94 28.57 30.63
CA PRO A 128 -1.17 29.78 30.91
C PRO A 128 -0.79 30.58 29.67
N LEU A 129 -0.93 31.90 29.75
CA LEU A 129 -0.47 32.81 28.70
C LEU A 129 1.06 32.84 28.68
N TYR A 130 1.64 32.63 27.49
CA TYR A 130 3.08 32.72 27.28
C TYR A 130 3.49 34.18 27.06
N ILE A 131 4.34 34.73 27.94
CA ILE A 131 4.84 36.11 27.88
C ILE A 131 6.37 36.07 27.80
N GLU A 132 6.93 36.35 26.62
CA GLU A 132 8.37 36.23 26.34
C GLU A 132 9.25 37.05 27.31
N GLU A 133 8.78 38.22 27.72
CA GLU A 133 9.52 39.16 28.59
C GLU A 133 9.71 38.64 30.03
N GLU A 134 8.84 37.73 30.50
CA GLU A 134 8.87 37.23 31.88
C GLU A 134 9.67 35.93 32.02
N ILE A 135 9.91 35.20 30.93
CA ILE A 135 10.62 33.90 30.91
C ILE A 135 12.02 33.95 31.54
N PRO A 136 12.85 35.00 31.40
CA PRO A 136 14.14 35.09 32.07
C PRO A 136 14.06 35.07 33.61
N GLN A 137 12.87 35.33 34.18
CA GLN A 137 12.60 35.30 35.62
C GLN A 137 12.22 33.88 36.12
N PHE A 138 11.99 32.93 35.21
CA PHE A 138 11.67 31.53 35.51
C PHE A 138 12.94 30.75 35.93
N LYS A 139 13.42 30.99 37.15
CA LYS A 139 14.61 30.34 37.73
C LYS A 139 14.21 29.38 38.85
N THR A 140 14.97 28.31 39.02
CA THR A 140 14.75 27.33 40.11
C THR A 140 14.67 28.01 41.47
N ASP A 141 13.70 27.60 42.29
CA ASP A 141 13.34 28.16 43.61
C ASP A 141 12.77 29.59 43.62
N ALA A 142 12.48 30.20 42.47
CA ALA A 142 11.74 31.45 42.38
C ALA A 142 10.22 31.21 42.38
N ASP A 143 9.47 32.11 43.01
CA ASP A 143 8.01 32.18 42.89
C ASP A 143 7.67 32.96 41.62
N PHE A 144 7.10 32.26 40.63
CA PHE A 144 6.80 32.80 39.31
C PHE A 144 5.28 33.04 39.13
N PRO A 145 4.85 34.23 38.67
CA PRO A 145 3.43 34.50 38.42
C PRO A 145 2.94 33.75 37.17
N ILE A 146 1.81 33.05 37.28
CA ILE A 146 1.14 32.34 36.20
C ILE A 146 -0.18 33.05 35.89
N HIS A 147 -0.29 33.57 34.68
CA HIS A 147 -1.46 34.30 34.19
C HIS A 147 -2.40 33.35 33.42
N LEU A 148 -3.56 33.05 33.99
CA LEU A 148 -4.56 32.14 33.43
C LEU A 148 -5.70 32.95 32.79
N PRO A 149 -5.98 32.80 31.49
CA PRO A 149 -7.06 33.49 30.84
C PRO A 149 -8.41 32.92 31.26
N CYS A 150 -9.33 33.82 31.60
CA CYS A 150 -10.68 33.50 32.02
C CYS A 150 -11.68 34.37 31.25
N GLY A 151 -12.99 34.15 31.42
CA GLY A 151 -14.01 34.87 30.66
C GLY A 151 -15.18 35.33 31.52
N CYS A 152 -15.78 36.47 31.14
CA CYS A 152 -16.96 37.02 31.79
C CYS A 152 -18.12 37.18 30.81
N VAL A 153 -19.33 36.80 31.23
CA VAL A 153 -20.58 36.94 30.47
C VAL A 153 -21.58 37.82 31.23
N GLN A 154 -22.42 38.55 30.50
CA GLN A 154 -23.41 39.47 31.10
C GLN A 154 -24.63 38.77 31.72
N SER A 155 -24.84 37.49 31.43
CA SER A 155 -25.99 36.74 31.93
C SER A 155 -25.74 36.22 33.36
N GLN A 156 -26.67 36.49 34.28
CA GLN A 156 -26.59 35.96 35.66
C GLN A 156 -26.79 34.44 35.74
N SER A 157 -27.34 33.81 34.68
CA SER A 157 -27.61 32.38 34.61
C SER A 157 -26.47 31.55 34.01
N GLN A 158 -25.39 32.17 33.53
CA GLN A 158 -24.27 31.50 32.86
C GLN A 158 -22.93 31.80 33.55
N ILE A 159 -22.00 30.84 33.50
CA ILE A 159 -20.59 30.99 33.91
C ILE A 159 -19.73 30.57 32.72
N VAL A 160 -18.63 31.27 32.47
CA VAL A 160 -17.68 30.87 31.43
C VAL A 160 -16.67 29.90 32.01
N VAL A 161 -16.49 28.78 31.31
CA VAL A 161 -15.48 27.76 31.60
C VAL A 161 -14.36 27.89 30.57
N THR A 162 -13.12 28.06 31.03
CA THR A 162 -11.93 27.92 30.17
C THR A 162 -11.60 26.44 30.05
N TYR A 163 -11.76 25.87 28.85
CA TYR A 163 -11.63 24.44 28.58
C TYR A 163 -10.51 24.19 27.57
N THR A 164 -9.59 23.27 27.88
CA THR A 164 -8.58 22.82 26.91
C THR A 164 -9.08 21.57 26.19
N VAL A 165 -9.09 21.61 24.86
CA VAL A 165 -9.58 20.52 24.00
C VAL A 165 -8.72 19.28 24.14
N GLN A 166 -9.33 18.14 24.47
CA GLN A 166 -8.68 16.85 24.66
C GLN A 166 -8.79 15.99 23.38
N GLU A 167 -8.04 14.88 23.35
CA GLU A 167 -8.13 13.90 22.24
C GLU A 167 -9.56 13.34 22.12
N HIS A 168 -10.09 13.36 20.89
CA HIS A 168 -11.44 12.91 20.50
C HIS A 168 -12.61 13.80 20.97
N ASP A 169 -12.37 15.02 21.45
CA ASP A 169 -13.45 15.95 21.79
C ASP A 169 -14.15 16.52 20.55
N THR A 170 -15.48 16.58 20.59
CA THR A 170 -16.30 17.37 19.63
C THR A 170 -17.02 18.53 20.33
N LEU A 171 -17.45 19.55 19.59
CA LEU A 171 -18.16 20.71 20.17
C LEU A 171 -19.48 20.28 20.83
N SER A 172 -20.13 19.24 20.29
CA SER A 172 -21.30 18.61 20.88
C SER A 172 -20.99 17.90 22.20
N ASP A 173 -19.87 17.18 22.29
CA ASP A 173 -19.47 16.48 23.50
C ASP A 173 -19.11 17.48 24.61
N ILE A 174 -18.37 18.54 24.28
CA ILE A 174 -18.07 19.64 25.22
C ILE A 174 -19.35 20.36 25.65
N GLY A 175 -20.26 20.62 24.71
CA GLY A 175 -21.55 21.25 24.99
C GLY A 175 -22.44 20.41 25.92
N THR A 176 -22.47 19.09 25.73
CA THR A 176 -23.21 18.18 26.62
C THR A 176 -22.52 18.04 27.98
N LEU A 177 -21.19 17.93 28.02
CA LEU A 177 -20.39 17.86 29.25
C LEU A 177 -20.60 19.08 30.15
N LEU A 178 -20.58 20.28 29.56
CA LEU A 178 -20.66 21.55 30.29
C LEU A 178 -22.06 22.18 30.24
N SER A 179 -23.09 21.44 29.82
CA SER A 179 -24.48 21.94 29.73
C SER A 179 -24.59 23.31 29.03
N ALA A 180 -23.88 23.44 27.90
CA ALA A 180 -23.79 24.64 27.09
C ALA A 180 -24.39 24.42 25.69
N LYS A 181 -24.98 25.46 25.11
CA LYS A 181 -25.48 25.42 23.73
C LYS A 181 -24.33 25.66 22.76
N ILE A 182 -24.23 24.84 21.72
CA ILE A 182 -23.17 24.90 20.70
C ILE A 182 -23.08 26.31 20.07
N GLU A 183 -24.22 26.91 19.72
CA GLU A 183 -24.30 28.28 19.18
C GLU A 183 -23.62 29.34 20.09
N ASN A 184 -23.70 29.15 21.41
CA ASN A 184 -23.08 30.08 22.35
C ASN A 184 -21.57 29.86 22.47
N ILE A 185 -21.10 28.63 22.29
CA ILE A 185 -19.67 28.29 22.28
C ILE A 185 -19.01 28.91 21.04
N GLU A 186 -19.60 28.72 19.86
CA GLU A 186 -19.11 29.30 18.60
C GLU A 186 -19.09 30.84 18.66
N LYS A 187 -20.15 31.45 19.20
CA LYS A 187 -20.23 32.91 19.30
C LYS A 187 -19.15 33.52 20.18
N MET A 188 -18.67 32.79 21.19
CA MET A 188 -17.60 33.26 22.09
C MET A 188 -16.19 33.00 21.55
N ASN A 189 -16.02 32.02 20.66
CA ASN A 189 -14.72 31.59 20.14
C ASN A 189 -14.54 31.89 18.64
N LYS A 190 -15.16 32.98 18.14
CA LYS A 190 -15.22 33.33 16.70
C LYS A 190 -13.88 33.37 15.97
N ASN A 191 -12.78 33.72 16.65
CA ASN A 191 -11.45 33.76 16.04
C ASN A 191 -10.86 32.35 15.80
N MET A 192 -11.43 31.31 16.42
CA MET A 192 -11.00 29.92 16.32
C MET A 192 -12.05 29.02 15.65
N THR A 193 -13.32 29.45 15.58
CA THR A 193 -14.45 28.67 15.05
C THR A 193 -15.09 29.35 13.83
N GLU A 194 -14.37 29.41 12.70
CA GLU A 194 -14.99 29.70 11.39
C GLU A 194 -15.65 28.46 10.76
N ASN A 195 -15.32 27.26 11.27
CA ASN A 195 -15.97 26.01 10.90
C ASN A 195 -16.29 25.17 12.17
N PRO A 196 -17.57 24.95 12.54
CA PRO A 196 -17.98 24.23 13.77
C PRO A 196 -17.45 22.81 13.91
N SER A 197 -17.06 22.18 12.79
CA SER A 197 -16.68 20.77 12.73
C SER A 197 -15.21 20.51 13.04
N TYR A 198 -14.38 21.55 13.22
CA TYR A 198 -12.94 21.40 13.37
C TYR A 198 -12.45 22.05 14.67
N ILE A 199 -12.05 21.21 15.63
CA ILE A 199 -11.38 21.63 16.86
C ILE A 199 -10.06 20.84 16.96
N VAL A 200 -8.97 21.52 17.27
CA VAL A 200 -7.65 20.90 17.43
C VAL A 200 -7.35 20.66 18.92
N VAL A 201 -6.76 19.50 19.22
CA VAL A 201 -6.30 19.15 20.57
C VAL A 201 -5.31 20.20 21.08
N GLY A 202 -5.49 20.65 22.33
CA GLY A 202 -4.67 21.68 22.95
C GLY A 202 -5.17 23.12 22.73
N TRP A 203 -6.23 23.34 21.95
CA TRP A 203 -6.89 24.65 21.90
C TRP A 203 -7.58 24.99 23.22
N VAL A 204 -7.54 26.26 23.61
CA VAL A 204 -8.21 26.77 24.82
C VAL A 204 -9.49 27.49 24.40
N LEU A 205 -10.64 26.93 24.74
CA LEU A 205 -11.98 27.42 24.41
C LEU A 205 -12.67 28.06 25.62
N PHE A 206 -13.46 29.10 25.37
CA PHE A 206 -14.34 29.71 26.36
C PHE A 206 -15.77 29.20 26.20
N VAL A 207 -16.26 28.40 27.16
CA VAL A 207 -17.56 27.70 27.08
C VAL A 207 -18.57 28.29 28.08
N PRO A 208 -19.71 28.87 27.63
CA PRO A 208 -20.72 29.41 28.53
C PRO A 208 -21.66 28.31 29.08
N MET A 209 -21.35 27.83 30.28
CA MET A 209 -22.11 26.82 31.03
C MET A 209 -23.35 27.43 31.70
N GLU A 210 -24.52 26.80 31.56
CA GLU A 210 -25.74 27.20 32.27
C GLU A 210 -25.77 26.67 33.72
N LYS A 211 -25.99 27.55 34.71
CA LYS A 211 -25.98 27.18 36.14
C LYS A 211 -27.05 26.16 36.54
N ASN A 212 -28.15 26.05 35.77
CA ASN A 212 -29.33 25.24 36.10
C ASN A 212 -29.65 24.12 35.07
N GLY A 213 -28.80 23.89 34.05
CA GLY A 213 -29.02 22.90 32.99
C GLY A 213 -30.11 23.25 31.95
N LEU A 214 -30.11 22.57 30.79
CA LEU A 214 -31.01 22.84 29.66
C LEU A 214 -32.44 22.28 29.87
N ARG A 215 -33.49 23.09 29.71
CA ARG A 215 -34.92 22.68 29.81
C ARG A 215 -35.47 22.14 28.47
N THR A 216 -36.12 20.97 28.46
CA THR A 216 -36.73 20.34 27.26
C THR A 216 -38.27 20.47 27.21
N SER A 217 -38.87 20.63 26.01
CA SER A 217 -40.34 20.76 25.78
C SER A 217 -40.81 19.76 24.69
N LYS A 218 -42.01 19.16 24.85
CA LYS A 218 -42.66 18.21 23.90
C LYS A 218 -43.92 18.84 23.26
N PRO A 219 -44.23 18.64 21.95
CA PRO A 219 -45.45 19.21 21.34
C PRO A 219 -46.62 18.21 21.14
N GLY A 220 -47.86 18.74 21.13
CA GLY A 220 -49.12 17.98 21.18
C GLY A 220 -50.13 18.12 20.01
N PHE A 221 -50.84 17.02 19.80
CA PHE A 221 -52.09 16.61 19.09
C PHE A 221 -52.97 17.49 18.16
N ARG A 222 -52.80 18.80 17.95
CA ARG A 222 -53.85 19.58 17.20
C ARG A 222 -53.71 19.72 15.68
N HIS A 223 -52.57 19.37 15.08
CA HIS A 223 -52.30 19.62 13.64
C HIS A 223 -52.80 18.53 12.66
N LYS A 224 -53.31 17.39 13.13
CA LYS A 224 -53.62 16.22 12.27
C LYS A 224 -54.99 16.29 11.57
N TRP A 225 -55.96 17.03 12.12
CA TRP A 225 -57.33 17.01 11.59
C TRP A 225 -57.55 17.90 10.36
N SER A 226 -56.79 19.00 10.23
CA SER A 226 -56.89 19.91 9.08
C SER A 226 -56.37 19.29 7.78
N ILE A 227 -55.37 18.40 7.87
CA ILE A 227 -54.74 17.77 6.71
C ILE A 227 -55.65 16.69 6.09
N LEU A 228 -56.38 15.95 6.92
CA LEU A 228 -57.27 14.87 6.46
C LEU A 228 -58.47 15.37 5.63
N VAL A 229 -59.02 16.55 5.97
CA VAL A 229 -60.16 17.12 5.24
C VAL A 229 -59.75 17.65 3.86
N ALA A 230 -58.53 18.18 3.72
CA ALA A 230 -58.01 18.68 2.45
C ALA A 230 -57.75 17.54 1.44
N ILE A 231 -57.27 16.38 1.93
CA ILE A 231 -56.99 15.21 1.09
C ILE A 231 -58.30 14.63 0.51
N LEU A 232 -59.38 14.61 1.30
CA LEU A 232 -60.66 14.06 0.86
C LEU A 232 -61.28 14.88 -0.29
N LEU A 233 -61.16 16.21 -0.24
CA LEU A 233 -61.65 17.10 -1.30
C LEU A 233 -60.86 16.93 -2.61
N ALA A 234 -59.53 16.79 -2.53
CA ALA A 234 -58.68 16.61 -3.71
C ALA A 234 -58.97 15.29 -4.46
N VAL A 235 -59.23 14.21 -3.73
CA VAL A 235 -59.53 12.89 -4.33
C VAL A 235 -60.87 12.90 -5.06
N THR A 236 -61.88 13.59 -4.53
CA THR A 236 -63.19 13.70 -5.19
C THR A 236 -63.11 14.47 -6.52
N LEU A 237 -62.33 15.56 -6.59
CA LEU A 237 -62.12 16.33 -7.82
C LEU A 237 -61.42 15.52 -8.92
N LEU A 238 -60.42 14.72 -8.54
CA LEU A 238 -59.71 13.82 -9.47
C LEU A 238 -60.61 12.73 -10.04
N SER A 239 -61.51 12.16 -9.24
CA SER A 239 -62.48 11.16 -9.73
C SER A 239 -63.50 11.72 -10.74
N ILE A 240 -63.88 12.99 -10.61
CA ILE A 240 -64.84 13.64 -11.51
C ILE A 240 -64.16 13.97 -12.85
N SER A 241 -62.91 14.45 -12.82
CA SER A 241 -62.13 14.76 -14.03
C SER A 241 -61.85 13.53 -14.90
N THR A 242 -61.61 12.38 -14.28
CA THR A 242 -61.35 11.11 -14.98
C THR A 242 -62.61 10.53 -15.60
N LEU A 243 -63.77 10.69 -14.96
CA LEU A 243 -65.06 10.31 -15.53
C LEU A 243 -65.40 11.12 -16.78
N ILE A 244 -65.14 12.43 -16.75
CA ILE A 244 -65.35 13.34 -17.89
C ILE A 244 -64.43 12.96 -19.06
N PHE A 245 -63.17 12.62 -18.78
CA PHE A 245 -62.21 12.18 -19.80
C PHE A 245 -62.59 10.86 -20.48
N ILE A 246 -63.15 9.91 -19.72
CA ILE A 246 -63.64 8.62 -20.25
C ILE A 246 -64.89 8.82 -21.13
N LEU A 247 -65.79 9.72 -20.74
CA LEU A 247 -66.96 10.06 -21.55
C LEU A 247 -66.59 10.79 -22.84
N TYR A 248 -65.52 11.60 -22.83
CA TYR A 248 -65.01 12.29 -24.01
C TYR A 248 -64.35 11.32 -25.01
N ARG A 249 -63.67 10.27 -24.53
CA ARG A 249 -63.03 9.26 -25.39
C ARG A 249 -64.00 8.28 -26.08
N ARG A 250 -65.25 8.16 -25.62
CA ARG A 250 -66.26 7.29 -26.25
C ARG A 250 -66.97 7.90 -27.45
N ARG A 251 -66.65 9.14 -27.85
CA ARG A 251 -67.23 9.81 -29.02
C ARG A 251 -66.16 10.29 -29.99
N LYS A 252 -65.66 9.42 -30.88
CA LYS A 252 -65.20 9.82 -32.23
C LYS A 252 -65.10 8.59 -33.17
N PRO A 253 -65.48 8.69 -34.47
CA PRO A 253 -65.67 7.55 -35.37
C PRO A 253 -64.48 7.27 -36.31
N GLU A 254 -64.48 6.06 -36.89
CA GLU A 254 -63.49 5.44 -37.80
C GLU A 254 -63.35 6.10 -39.18
N GLN A 255 -62.17 5.99 -39.80
CA GLN A 255 -61.98 6.04 -41.26
C GLN A 255 -60.88 5.05 -41.71
N ASN A 256 -61.21 4.24 -42.72
CA ASN A 256 -60.42 3.17 -43.35
C ASN A 256 -59.48 3.71 -44.44
N VAL A 257 -58.27 3.13 -44.60
CA VAL A 257 -57.50 3.07 -45.86
C VAL A 257 -56.67 1.76 -45.91
N GLU A 258 -56.55 1.20 -47.11
CA GLU A 258 -56.17 -0.16 -47.53
C GLU A 258 -54.66 -0.55 -47.47
N VAL A 259 -54.41 -1.86 -47.61
CA VAL A 259 -53.12 -2.60 -47.63
C VAL A 259 -52.84 -3.12 -49.05
N PRO A 260 -51.57 -3.30 -49.47
CA PRO A 260 -51.03 -4.64 -49.81
C PRO A 260 -49.52 -4.76 -49.45
N ASP A 261 -48.83 -5.91 -49.34
CA ASP A 261 -49.13 -7.32 -49.23
C ASP A 261 -47.88 -8.03 -48.62
N LYS A 262 -48.14 -9.19 -48.02
CA LYS A 262 -47.36 -10.30 -47.41
C LYS A 262 -46.08 -10.84 -48.15
N PRO A 263 -45.39 -11.94 -47.72
CA PRO A 263 -45.41 -12.72 -46.43
C PRO A 263 -44.04 -13.32 -45.95
N VAL A 264 -44.12 -14.14 -44.86
CA VAL A 264 -43.48 -15.48 -44.63
C VAL A 264 -42.38 -15.46 -43.55
N SER A 265 -42.34 -16.31 -42.50
CA SER A 265 -43.27 -17.30 -41.93
C SER A 265 -42.72 -17.84 -40.59
N THR A 266 -43.63 -18.39 -39.76
CA THR A 266 -43.51 -19.61 -38.91
C THR A 266 -42.43 -19.66 -37.81
N SER A 267 -42.66 -20.17 -36.60
CA SER A 267 -43.74 -21.03 -36.09
C SER A 267 -43.76 -21.04 -34.55
N LEU A 268 -44.99 -21.13 -34.03
CA LEU A 268 -45.51 -22.00 -32.95
C LEU A 268 -44.53 -22.56 -31.88
N LYS A 269 -44.88 -22.71 -30.60
CA LYS A 269 -46.08 -22.48 -29.77
C LYS A 269 -45.69 -22.90 -28.33
N SER A 270 -46.32 -22.24 -27.34
CA SER A 270 -46.93 -22.78 -26.10
C SER A 270 -46.18 -23.83 -25.24
N SER A 271 -46.12 -23.80 -23.92
CA SER A 271 -47.14 -23.36 -22.94
C SER A 271 -46.61 -23.55 -21.50
N LYS A 272 -46.97 -22.60 -20.60
CA LYS A 272 -47.59 -22.73 -19.24
C LYS A 272 -46.99 -23.75 -18.25
N SER A 273 -46.85 -23.52 -16.94
CA SER A 273 -47.20 -22.44 -15.98
C SER A 273 -46.70 -22.89 -14.59
N SER A 274 -46.24 -21.99 -13.68
CA SER A 274 -46.96 -21.62 -12.45
C SER A 274 -46.20 -20.55 -11.63
N ALA A 275 -46.99 -19.72 -10.93
CA ALA A 275 -46.79 -18.38 -10.34
C ALA A 275 -45.92 -18.28 -9.04
N PRO A 276 -45.88 -17.14 -8.30
CA PRO A 276 -45.79 -15.71 -8.63
C PRO A 276 -44.68 -14.95 -7.84
N HIS A 277 -44.18 -13.80 -8.31
CA HIS A 277 -43.96 -12.64 -7.43
C HIS A 277 -43.95 -11.33 -8.24
N ARG A 278 -44.77 -10.39 -7.78
CA ARG A 278 -45.01 -9.06 -8.36
C ARG A 278 -43.91 -8.09 -7.91
N SER A 279 -43.31 -7.37 -8.86
CA SER A 279 -43.16 -5.90 -8.88
C SER A 279 -42.03 -5.49 -9.83
N LEU A 280 -42.36 -5.37 -11.12
CA LEU A 280 -41.45 -4.78 -12.12
C LEU A 280 -42.31 -4.11 -13.19
N SER A 281 -42.89 -2.96 -12.85
CA SER A 281 -43.64 -2.17 -13.83
C SER A 281 -43.63 -0.66 -13.58
N LEU A 282 -42.55 -0.14 -12.99
CA LEU A 282 -42.32 1.31 -12.92
C LEU A 282 -40.93 1.74 -13.42
N HIS A 283 -40.22 0.89 -14.16
CA HIS A 283 -38.93 1.23 -14.79
C HIS A 283 -39.09 1.78 -16.22
N ASN A 284 -40.27 1.60 -16.85
CA ASN A 284 -40.43 1.77 -18.30
C ASN A 284 -41.15 3.07 -18.74
N GLN A 285 -41.38 4.05 -17.85
CA GLN A 285 -42.16 5.25 -18.22
C GLN A 285 -41.36 6.57 -18.33
N LEU A 286 -40.05 6.59 -18.10
CA LEU A 286 -39.21 7.78 -18.30
C LEU A 286 -38.21 7.68 -19.47
N LEU A 287 -38.14 6.54 -20.17
CA LEU A 287 -37.25 6.34 -21.30
C LEU A 287 -38.02 6.29 -22.62
N HIS A 288 -38.41 7.45 -23.15
CA HIS A 288 -38.66 7.60 -24.58
C HIS A 288 -38.29 9.01 -25.03
N LYS A 289 -37.15 9.17 -25.73
CA LYS A 289 -37.11 9.15 -27.21
C LYS A 289 -35.71 9.58 -27.72
N GLU A 290 -34.71 8.70 -27.58
CA GLU A 290 -33.67 8.37 -28.57
C GLU A 290 -32.66 7.37 -27.95
N ASN A 291 -32.36 6.30 -28.72
CA ASN A 291 -31.32 5.27 -28.54
C ASN A 291 -31.48 4.20 -27.45
N MET A 292 -32.52 3.39 -27.61
CA MET A 292 -32.80 2.13 -26.89
C MET A 292 -31.86 0.95 -27.26
N GLY A 293 -30.73 1.20 -27.90
CA GLY A 293 -29.72 0.19 -28.26
C GLY A 293 -28.54 0.10 -27.28
N ASP A 294 -28.22 1.19 -26.58
CA ASP A 294 -26.99 1.27 -25.77
C ASP A 294 -27.19 0.81 -24.31
N VAL A 295 -28.39 0.90 -23.73
CA VAL A 295 -28.60 0.58 -22.30
C VAL A 295 -28.57 -0.93 -22.01
N ALA A 296 -28.98 -1.78 -22.95
CA ALA A 296 -28.94 -3.24 -22.81
C ALA A 296 -27.51 -3.84 -22.87
N ILE A 297 -26.49 -3.02 -23.16
CA ILE A 297 -25.09 -3.45 -23.25
C ILE A 297 -24.38 -3.36 -21.88
N PHE A 298 -24.90 -2.56 -20.93
CA PHE A 298 -24.21 -2.27 -19.66
C PHE A 298 -24.48 -3.25 -18.52
N GLU A 299 -25.39 -4.23 -18.68
CA GLU A 299 -25.63 -5.29 -17.67
C GLU A 299 -24.51 -6.35 -17.62
N SER A 300 -23.49 -6.27 -18.49
CA SER A 300 -22.43 -7.28 -18.61
C SER A 300 -21.07 -6.94 -17.97
N ASP A 301 -20.85 -5.71 -17.49
CA ASP A 301 -19.50 -5.19 -17.12
C ASP A 301 -19.25 -4.95 -15.61
N GLY A 302 -20.05 -5.52 -14.70
CA GLY A 302 -19.69 -5.58 -13.27
C GLY A 302 -19.94 -4.33 -12.42
N LEU A 303 -20.57 -3.26 -12.95
CA LEU A 303 -20.99 -2.11 -12.15
C LEU A 303 -22.21 -2.41 -11.29
N VAL A 304 -22.22 -1.85 -10.08
CA VAL A 304 -23.33 -2.00 -9.14
C VAL A 304 -24.37 -0.92 -9.41
N ILE A 305 -25.63 -1.32 -9.58
CA ILE A 305 -26.76 -0.39 -9.58
C ILE A 305 -27.18 -0.21 -8.13
N PHE A 306 -27.03 1.01 -7.62
CA PHE A 306 -27.45 1.37 -6.26
C PHE A 306 -28.89 1.88 -6.24
N SER A 307 -29.65 1.57 -5.19
CA SER A 307 -30.97 2.16 -4.98
C SER A 307 -30.83 3.61 -4.53
N LEU A 308 -31.83 4.45 -4.82
CA LEU A 308 -31.83 5.84 -4.34
C LEU A 308 -31.79 5.90 -2.81
N GLU A 309 -32.49 4.99 -2.13
CA GLU A 309 -32.50 4.88 -0.68
C GLU A 309 -31.09 4.61 -0.11
N GLU A 310 -30.30 3.74 -0.76
CA GLU A 310 -28.92 3.43 -0.35
C GLU A 310 -27.99 4.66 -0.54
N ILE A 311 -28.21 5.45 -1.61
CA ILE A 311 -27.47 6.69 -1.85
C ILE A 311 -27.84 7.79 -0.84
N GLU A 312 -29.13 7.94 -0.56
CA GLU A 312 -29.63 8.90 0.43
C GLU A 312 -29.11 8.56 1.82
N GLU A 313 -29.21 7.30 2.25
CA GLU A 313 -28.69 6.87 3.55
C GLU A 313 -27.16 7.09 3.65
N ALA A 314 -26.41 6.71 2.62
CA ALA A 314 -24.96 6.86 2.59
C ALA A 314 -24.52 8.33 2.72
N THR A 315 -25.23 9.24 2.04
CA THR A 315 -24.94 10.69 2.07
C THR A 315 -25.59 11.43 3.23
N GLY A 316 -26.37 10.76 4.09
CA GLY A 316 -27.16 11.44 5.13
C GLY A 316 -28.24 12.36 4.57
N TYR A 317 -28.92 11.92 3.52
CA TYR A 317 -29.92 12.67 2.74
C TYR A 317 -29.33 13.91 2.06
N PHE A 318 -28.13 13.77 1.47
CA PHE A 318 -27.35 14.86 0.87
C PHE A 318 -27.07 16.01 1.84
N ASP A 319 -26.58 15.67 3.04
CA ASP A 319 -26.13 16.64 4.01
C ASP A 319 -25.02 17.53 3.41
N GLU A 320 -25.19 18.84 3.45
CA GLU A 320 -24.21 19.81 2.92
C GLU A 320 -22.86 19.71 3.65
N THR A 321 -22.82 19.20 4.89
CA THR A 321 -21.57 18.96 5.62
C THR A 321 -20.72 17.86 5.00
N LYS A 322 -21.34 16.93 4.25
CA LYS A 322 -20.64 15.86 3.53
C LYS A 322 -20.29 16.24 2.10
N LYS A 323 -20.59 17.47 1.67
CA LYS A 323 -20.26 17.94 0.32
C LYS A 323 -18.76 18.20 0.21
N ILE A 324 -18.09 17.39 -0.59
CA ILE A 324 -16.63 17.46 -0.80
C ILE A 324 -16.24 18.29 -2.02
N GLY A 325 -17.18 18.57 -2.92
CA GLY A 325 -16.91 19.43 -4.07
C GLY A 325 -18.17 19.85 -4.83
N GLU A 326 -18.08 20.95 -5.57
CA GLU A 326 -19.11 21.40 -6.50
C GLU A 326 -18.47 21.82 -7.82
N GLY A 327 -18.99 21.29 -8.93
CA GLY A 327 -18.50 21.57 -10.28
C GLY A 327 -19.59 22.01 -11.24
N GLY A 328 -19.20 22.18 -12.51
CA GLY A 328 -20.12 22.53 -13.60
C GLY A 328 -21.27 21.54 -13.76
N TYR A 329 -20.99 20.25 -13.55
CA TYR A 329 -21.88 19.13 -13.86
C TYR A 329 -22.67 18.58 -12.66
N GLY A 330 -22.33 18.98 -11.43
CA GLY A 330 -22.92 18.38 -10.23
C GLY A 330 -22.23 18.75 -8.93
N SER A 331 -22.77 18.26 -7.82
CA SER A 331 -22.16 18.31 -6.50
C SER A 331 -21.70 16.90 -6.09
N VAL A 332 -20.54 16.81 -5.45
CA VAL A 332 -19.95 15.55 -4.99
C VAL A 332 -20.04 15.49 -3.47
N PHE A 333 -20.55 14.38 -2.95
CA PHE A 333 -20.75 14.13 -1.53
C PHE A 333 -19.93 12.92 -1.09
N LEU A 334 -19.34 12.99 0.10
CA LEU A 334 -18.79 11.85 0.79
C LEU A 334 -19.94 10.98 1.32
N GLY A 335 -19.90 9.69 1.02
CA GLY A 335 -20.85 8.73 1.53
C GLY A 335 -20.16 7.48 2.05
N VAL A 336 -20.88 6.71 2.85
CA VAL A 336 -20.43 5.38 3.28
C VAL A 336 -21.46 4.36 2.82
N ILE A 337 -21.11 3.54 1.84
CA ILE A 337 -21.97 2.46 1.34
C ILE A 337 -21.38 1.13 1.82
N ARG A 338 -22.17 0.36 2.59
CA ARG A 338 -21.78 -0.98 3.10
C ARG A 338 -20.43 -0.99 3.84
N GLY A 339 -20.12 0.09 4.56
CA GLY A 339 -18.88 0.24 5.31
C GLY A 339 -17.65 0.66 4.49
N LYS A 340 -17.82 1.01 3.20
CA LYS A 340 -16.77 1.58 2.33
C LYS A 340 -17.06 3.05 2.06
N GLU A 341 -16.04 3.90 2.22
CA GLU A 341 -16.10 5.31 1.84
C GLU A 341 -16.15 5.46 0.32
N VAL A 342 -17.08 6.29 -0.16
CA VAL A 342 -17.34 6.52 -1.58
C VAL A 342 -17.58 8.00 -1.85
N ALA A 343 -17.25 8.44 -3.05
CA ALA A 343 -17.60 9.77 -3.55
C ALA A 343 -18.83 9.66 -4.46
N ILE A 344 -19.92 10.33 -4.08
CA ILE A 344 -21.21 10.28 -4.78
C ILE A 344 -21.43 11.61 -5.50
N LYS A 345 -21.35 11.60 -6.82
CA LYS A 345 -21.58 12.77 -7.68
C LYS A 345 -23.06 12.82 -8.08
N LYS A 346 -23.78 13.82 -7.54
CA LYS A 346 -25.15 14.18 -7.90
C LYS A 346 -25.13 15.08 -9.14
N MET A 347 -25.62 14.57 -10.26
CA MET A 347 -25.65 15.30 -11.54
C MET A 347 -26.73 16.38 -11.53
N LYS A 348 -26.50 17.50 -12.21
CA LYS A 348 -27.55 18.51 -12.47
C LYS A 348 -28.54 17.98 -13.52
N SER A 349 -29.80 18.43 -13.45
CA SER A 349 -30.89 17.94 -14.31
C SER A 349 -30.66 18.13 -15.81
N ASN A 350 -29.75 19.03 -16.21
CA ASN A 350 -29.39 19.30 -17.61
C ASN A 350 -28.10 18.59 -18.07
N SER A 351 -27.43 17.80 -17.22
CA SER A 351 -26.12 17.17 -17.49
C SER A 351 -26.22 15.68 -17.84
N THR A 352 -27.29 15.27 -18.52
CA THR A 352 -27.54 13.87 -18.88
C THR A 352 -26.54 13.33 -19.91
N LYS A 353 -26.08 14.17 -20.85
CA LYS A 353 -25.09 13.77 -21.87
C LYS A 353 -23.74 13.45 -21.24
N GLU A 354 -23.31 14.27 -20.29
CA GLU A 354 -22.06 14.10 -19.56
C GLU A 354 -22.11 12.87 -18.65
N PHE A 355 -23.26 12.59 -18.01
CA PHE A 355 -23.47 11.35 -17.26
C PHE A 355 -23.26 10.10 -18.13
N PHE A 356 -23.89 10.03 -19.30
CA PHE A 356 -23.75 8.88 -20.20
C PHE A 356 -22.35 8.78 -20.82
N ALA A 357 -21.69 9.91 -21.09
CA ALA A 357 -20.31 9.92 -21.56
C ALA A 357 -19.37 9.32 -20.50
N GLU A 358 -19.49 9.80 -19.26
CA GLU A 358 -18.68 9.35 -18.13
C GLU A 358 -18.89 7.85 -17.85
N LEU A 359 -20.14 7.39 -17.81
CA LEU A 359 -20.49 5.97 -17.67
C LEU A 359 -19.91 5.13 -18.83
N LYS A 360 -20.09 5.56 -20.08
CA LYS A 360 -19.61 4.80 -21.27
C LYS A 360 -18.09 4.61 -21.30
N VAL A 361 -17.34 5.57 -20.76
CA VAL A 361 -15.88 5.51 -20.69
C VAL A 361 -15.43 4.69 -19.48
N LEU A 362 -15.85 5.08 -18.28
CA LEU A 362 -15.36 4.52 -17.02
C LEU A 362 -15.75 3.05 -16.79
N CYS A 363 -16.86 2.57 -17.39
CA CYS A 363 -17.16 1.13 -17.36
C CYS A 363 -16.11 0.28 -18.08
N LYS A 364 -15.31 0.86 -18.97
CA LYS A 364 -14.37 0.13 -19.85
C LYS A 364 -12.90 0.38 -19.52
N ILE A 365 -12.61 1.31 -18.61
CA ILE A 365 -11.23 1.72 -18.28
C ILE A 365 -10.98 1.47 -16.79
N HIS A 366 -9.89 0.76 -16.47
CA HIS A 366 -9.50 0.43 -15.10
C HIS A 366 -7.98 0.54 -15.00
N HIS A 367 -7.50 1.53 -14.26
CA HIS A 367 -6.07 1.81 -14.12
C HIS A 367 -5.77 2.46 -12.77
N ILE A 368 -4.59 2.20 -12.20
CA ILE A 368 -4.21 2.71 -10.88
C ILE A 368 -4.18 4.24 -10.80
N ASN A 369 -3.84 4.91 -11.90
CA ASN A 369 -3.82 6.37 -12.03
C ASN A 369 -5.10 6.96 -12.66
N VAL A 370 -6.20 6.24 -12.64
CA VAL A 370 -7.54 6.73 -13.05
C VAL A 370 -8.53 6.40 -11.95
N VAL A 371 -9.42 7.33 -11.60
CA VAL A 371 -10.41 7.11 -10.54
C VAL A 371 -11.41 6.02 -10.95
N GLU A 372 -11.61 5.03 -10.08
CA GLU A 372 -12.51 3.91 -10.30
C GLU A 372 -13.99 4.30 -10.10
N LEU A 373 -14.83 3.97 -11.09
CA LEU A 373 -16.29 4.07 -11.00
C LEU A 373 -16.85 2.75 -10.45
N LEU A 374 -17.45 2.81 -9.25
CA LEU A 374 -18.03 1.65 -8.57
C LEU A 374 -19.44 1.32 -9.06
N GLY A 375 -20.20 2.33 -9.48
CA GLY A 375 -21.57 2.14 -9.91
C GLY A 375 -22.33 3.44 -10.16
N TYR A 376 -23.63 3.30 -10.39
CA TYR A 376 -24.52 4.42 -10.64
C TYR A 376 -25.89 4.21 -9.99
N ALA A 377 -26.64 5.28 -9.82
CA ALA A 377 -28.04 5.25 -9.40
C ALA A 377 -28.88 6.25 -10.20
N SER A 378 -30.16 5.93 -10.35
CA SER A 378 -31.15 6.84 -10.93
C SER A 378 -32.23 7.09 -9.88
N GLY A 379 -32.41 8.35 -9.48
CA GLY A 379 -33.56 8.79 -8.71
C GLY A 379 -34.66 9.36 -9.60
N ASP A 380 -35.75 9.80 -8.97
CA ASP A 380 -36.90 10.38 -9.68
C ASP A 380 -36.55 11.72 -10.36
N ASP A 381 -35.65 12.51 -9.75
CA ASP A 381 -35.30 13.88 -10.22
C ASP A 381 -33.83 14.06 -10.67
N HIS A 382 -32.92 13.15 -10.30
CA HIS A 382 -31.47 13.30 -10.53
C HIS A 382 -30.78 11.96 -10.80
N LEU A 383 -29.63 12.03 -11.49
CA LEU A 383 -28.72 10.90 -11.75
C LEU A 383 -27.49 10.97 -10.85
N TYR A 384 -26.97 9.80 -10.46
CA TYR A 384 -25.86 9.69 -9.50
C TYR A 384 -24.77 8.75 -9.99
N LEU A 385 -23.52 9.17 -9.85
CA LEU A 385 -22.33 8.35 -10.10
C LEU A 385 -21.60 8.10 -8.78
N VAL A 386 -21.16 6.87 -8.54
CA VAL A 386 -20.51 6.44 -7.30
C VAL A 386 -19.09 6.01 -7.60
N TYR A 387 -18.11 6.72 -7.03
CA TYR A 387 -16.68 6.48 -7.20
C TYR A 387 -16.02 5.99 -5.92
N GLU A 388 -14.81 5.46 -6.04
CA GLU A 388 -13.90 5.41 -4.90
C GLU A 388 -13.67 6.81 -4.31
N TYR A 389 -13.58 6.90 -2.98
CA TYR A 389 -13.18 8.15 -2.32
C TYR A 389 -11.65 8.25 -2.29
N VAL A 390 -11.12 9.39 -2.74
CA VAL A 390 -9.68 9.68 -2.82
C VAL A 390 -9.34 10.73 -1.75
N GLN A 391 -8.51 10.35 -0.77
CA GLN A 391 -8.45 10.97 0.56
C GLN A 391 -7.82 12.37 0.58
N ASN A 392 -6.79 12.63 -0.21
CA ASN A 392 -6.03 13.90 -0.14
C ASN A 392 -6.57 14.99 -1.08
N GLY A 393 -7.77 14.84 -1.65
CA GLY A 393 -8.39 15.86 -2.48
C GLY A 393 -7.70 16.06 -3.83
N SER A 394 -7.79 17.27 -4.41
CA SER A 394 -7.22 17.56 -5.74
C SER A 394 -5.89 18.28 -5.69
N LEU A 395 -5.03 18.07 -6.70
CA LEU A 395 -3.71 18.70 -6.83
C LEU A 395 -3.78 20.24 -6.78
N SER A 396 -4.84 20.84 -7.32
CA SER A 396 -5.05 22.29 -7.27
C SER A 396 -5.11 22.84 -5.83
N GLU A 397 -5.61 22.03 -4.89
CA GLU A 397 -5.72 22.41 -3.47
C GLU A 397 -4.38 22.44 -2.77
N HIS A 398 -3.47 21.54 -3.18
CA HIS A 398 -2.12 21.44 -2.64
C HIS A 398 -1.16 22.50 -3.23
N LEU A 399 -1.43 22.98 -4.45
CA LEU A 399 -0.55 23.95 -5.13
C LEU A 399 -0.87 25.41 -4.81
N HIS A 400 -2.14 25.82 -4.85
CA HIS A 400 -2.45 27.25 -4.82
C HIS A 400 -2.78 27.81 -3.44
N ASP A 401 -3.37 27.00 -2.55
CA ASP A 401 -3.83 27.43 -1.23
C ASP A 401 -3.67 26.32 -0.15
N PRO A 402 -2.50 25.64 -0.04
CA PRO A 402 -2.35 24.44 0.79
C PRO A 402 -2.71 24.68 2.26
N LEU A 403 -2.18 25.74 2.85
CA LEU A 403 -2.39 26.06 4.27
C LEU A 403 -3.83 26.47 4.61
N LEU A 404 -4.55 27.11 3.67
CA LEU A 404 -5.95 27.49 3.83
C LEU A 404 -6.90 26.30 3.72
N LYS A 405 -6.47 25.24 3.00
CA LYS A 405 -7.22 24.00 2.81
C LYS A 405 -6.77 22.85 3.72
N GLY A 406 -5.85 23.12 4.65
CA GLY A 406 -5.36 22.14 5.63
C GLY A 406 -4.34 21.14 5.08
N HIS A 407 -3.76 21.40 3.91
CA HIS A 407 -2.77 20.57 3.24
C HIS A 407 -1.34 21.06 3.48
N GLN A 408 -0.36 20.15 3.48
CA GLN A 408 1.06 20.51 3.47
C GLN A 408 1.52 20.85 2.05
N PRO A 409 2.42 21.83 1.85
CA PRO A 409 3.00 22.09 0.53
C PRO A 409 3.75 20.87 -0.01
N LEU A 410 3.50 20.53 -1.28
CA LEU A 410 4.14 19.38 -1.93
C LEU A 410 5.64 19.63 -2.14
N SER A 411 6.47 18.65 -1.73
CA SER A 411 7.90 18.61 -2.03
C SER A 411 8.16 18.49 -3.54
N TRP A 412 9.39 18.77 -3.97
CA TRP A 412 9.78 18.58 -5.36
C TRP A 412 9.60 17.13 -5.82
N THR A 413 10.05 16.14 -5.04
CA THR A 413 9.84 14.72 -5.35
C THR A 413 8.37 14.30 -5.41
N ALA A 414 7.52 14.86 -4.55
CA ALA A 414 6.08 14.61 -4.63
C ALA A 414 5.52 15.18 -5.95
N ARG A 415 5.92 16.39 -6.36
CA ARG A 415 5.47 17.02 -7.61
C ARG A 415 5.91 16.26 -8.86
N THR A 416 7.16 15.78 -8.92
CA THR A 416 7.65 14.98 -10.04
C THR A 416 6.96 13.61 -10.10
N GLN A 417 6.73 12.97 -8.95
CA GLN A 417 5.97 11.70 -8.89
C GLN A 417 4.50 11.88 -9.34
N ILE A 418 3.85 12.96 -8.90
CA ILE A 418 2.49 13.31 -9.31
C ILE A 418 2.41 13.55 -10.83
N ALA A 419 3.42 14.20 -11.41
CA ALA A 419 3.51 14.40 -12.87
C ALA A 419 3.59 13.06 -13.62
N VAL A 420 4.45 12.14 -13.17
CA VAL A 420 4.57 10.79 -13.76
C VAL A 420 3.25 10.03 -13.68
N ASP A 421 2.61 10.04 -12.51
CA ASP A 421 1.36 9.33 -12.27
C ASP A 421 0.22 9.85 -13.15
N ALA A 422 0.07 11.17 -13.23
CA ALA A 422 -0.92 11.80 -14.10
C ALA A 422 -0.63 11.49 -15.58
N ALA A 423 0.63 11.54 -16.01
CA ALA A 423 1.04 11.20 -17.38
C ALA A 423 0.69 9.75 -17.74
N LYS A 424 0.95 8.79 -16.83
CA LYS A 424 0.57 7.37 -17.02
C LYS A 424 -0.94 7.16 -17.13
N GLY A 425 -1.73 7.91 -16.33
CA GLY A 425 -3.19 7.89 -16.42
C GLY A 425 -3.70 8.37 -17.79
N ILE A 426 -3.10 9.42 -18.34
CA ILE A 426 -3.46 9.98 -19.65
C ILE A 426 -2.98 9.08 -20.79
N GLU A 427 -1.74 8.57 -20.72
CA GLU A 427 -1.20 7.59 -21.68
C GLU A 427 -2.09 6.35 -21.79
N TYR A 428 -2.57 5.85 -20.65
CA TYR A 428 -3.44 4.68 -20.61
C TYR A 428 -4.72 4.89 -21.44
N ILE A 429 -5.40 6.03 -21.27
CA ILE A 429 -6.67 6.31 -21.99
C ILE A 429 -6.45 6.66 -23.48
N HIS A 430 -5.24 7.07 -23.86
CA HIS A 430 -4.88 7.37 -25.25
C HIS A 430 -4.48 6.12 -26.05
N ASP A 431 -3.61 5.27 -25.47
CA ASP A 431 -2.90 4.23 -26.21
C ASP A 431 -3.21 2.79 -25.74
N HIS A 432 -3.52 2.59 -24.47
CA HIS A 432 -3.68 1.25 -23.88
C HIS A 432 -5.13 0.75 -23.83
N THR A 433 -6.10 1.60 -24.17
CA THR A 433 -7.51 1.21 -24.33
C THR A 433 -7.81 0.64 -25.71
N LYS A 434 -8.86 -0.20 -25.81
CA LYS A 434 -9.33 -0.76 -27.11
C LYS A 434 -9.70 0.32 -28.12
N ALA A 435 -10.21 1.45 -27.63
CA ALA A 435 -10.59 2.61 -28.42
C ALA A 435 -9.97 3.86 -27.78
N ARG A 436 -9.47 4.81 -28.58
CA ARG A 436 -8.76 5.99 -28.09
C ARG A 436 -9.75 6.99 -27.49
N TYR A 437 -9.57 7.31 -26.21
CA TYR A 437 -10.39 8.29 -25.50
C TYR A 437 -9.59 9.57 -25.28
N VAL A 438 -10.19 10.71 -25.62
CA VAL A 438 -9.63 12.04 -25.33
C VAL A 438 -10.44 12.63 -24.18
N HIS A 439 -9.77 13.03 -23.10
CA HIS A 439 -10.40 13.50 -21.86
C HIS A 439 -11.00 14.90 -22.00
N ARG A 440 -10.28 15.84 -22.62
CA ARG A 440 -10.67 17.24 -22.91
C ARG A 440 -10.85 18.18 -21.71
N ASP A 441 -10.52 17.73 -20.50
CA ASP A 441 -10.59 18.57 -19.29
C ASP A 441 -9.50 18.18 -18.27
N ILE A 442 -8.28 17.93 -18.77
CA ILE A 442 -7.10 17.73 -17.92
C ILE A 442 -6.74 19.06 -17.27
N LYS A 443 -6.68 19.08 -15.93
CA LYS A 443 -6.30 20.24 -15.10
C LYS A 443 -5.99 19.77 -13.68
N THR A 444 -5.32 20.61 -12.90
CA THR A 444 -4.93 20.30 -11.51
C THR A 444 -6.13 20.01 -10.58
N SER A 445 -7.34 20.51 -10.86
CA SER A 445 -8.54 20.19 -10.05
C SER A 445 -9.13 18.80 -10.34
N ASN A 446 -8.77 18.21 -11.49
CA ASN A 446 -9.24 16.89 -11.93
C ASN A 446 -8.15 15.81 -11.77
N ILE A 447 -7.04 16.16 -11.11
CA ILE A 447 -6.00 15.21 -10.68
C ILE A 447 -6.13 15.09 -9.17
N LEU A 448 -6.62 13.94 -8.70
CA LEU A 448 -6.82 13.66 -7.29
C LEU A 448 -5.62 12.93 -6.70
N LEU A 449 -5.37 13.11 -5.40
CA LEU A 449 -4.24 12.51 -4.69
C LEU A 449 -4.73 11.50 -3.66
N ASP A 450 -4.23 10.27 -3.73
CA ASP A 450 -4.53 9.24 -2.73
C ASP A 450 -3.74 9.42 -1.43
N GLU A 451 -3.96 8.54 -0.45
CA GLU A 451 -3.27 8.54 0.85
C GLU A 451 -1.73 8.59 0.73
N GLY A 452 -1.16 8.01 -0.34
CA GLY A 452 0.28 8.00 -0.61
C GLY A 452 0.77 9.16 -1.47
N PHE A 453 -0.04 10.20 -1.69
CA PHE A 453 0.19 11.30 -2.62
C PHE A 453 0.42 10.84 -4.08
N ARG A 454 -0.18 9.70 -4.47
CA ARG A 454 -0.16 9.23 -5.87
C ARG A 454 -1.32 9.85 -6.64
N ALA A 455 -1.08 10.19 -7.89
CA ALA A 455 -2.05 10.92 -8.69
C ALA A 455 -3.03 10.00 -9.43
N LYS A 456 -4.31 10.38 -9.44
CA LYS A 456 -5.39 9.75 -10.21
C LYS A 456 -6.15 10.78 -11.05
N VAL A 457 -6.32 10.51 -12.34
CA VAL A 457 -7.11 11.35 -13.26
C VAL A 457 -8.61 11.09 -13.05
N ALA A 458 -9.39 12.16 -12.93
CA ALA A 458 -10.82 12.16 -12.61
C ALA A 458 -11.64 13.04 -13.59
N ASP A 459 -12.97 12.91 -13.52
CA ASP A 459 -13.99 13.70 -14.24
C ASP A 459 -14.02 13.51 -15.77
N PHE A 460 -14.55 12.35 -16.20
CA PHE A 460 -14.64 11.97 -17.62
C PHE A 460 -15.92 12.48 -18.30
N GLY A 461 -16.64 13.43 -17.70
CA GLY A 461 -17.91 13.96 -18.24
C GLY A 461 -17.77 14.62 -19.61
N LEU A 462 -16.57 15.07 -19.97
CA LEU A 462 -16.24 15.60 -21.30
C LEU A 462 -15.48 14.61 -22.18
N ALA A 463 -15.21 13.38 -21.76
CA ALA A 463 -14.43 12.46 -22.57
C ALA A 463 -15.14 12.10 -23.89
N LYS A 464 -14.36 11.99 -24.97
CA LYS A 464 -14.88 11.65 -26.31
C LYS A 464 -14.06 10.54 -26.94
N LEU A 465 -14.76 9.63 -27.62
CA LEU A 465 -14.12 8.58 -28.42
C LEU A 465 -13.66 9.16 -29.75
N VAL A 466 -12.38 8.94 -30.09
CA VAL A 466 -11.80 9.30 -31.38
C VAL A 466 -11.32 8.01 -32.08
N GLY A 467 -11.69 7.83 -33.35
CA GLY A 467 -11.33 6.65 -34.13
C GLY A 467 -9.81 6.56 -34.36
N ARG A 468 -9.28 5.34 -34.51
CA ARG A 468 -7.84 5.10 -34.83
C ARG A 468 -7.54 5.11 -36.34
N THR A 469 -8.50 5.47 -37.19
CA THR A 469 -8.31 5.59 -38.64
C THR A 469 -7.63 6.93 -38.95
N ASN A 470 -6.59 6.90 -39.79
CA ASN A 470 -5.75 8.05 -40.16
C ASN A 470 -6.45 9.13 -41.00
N GLU A 471 -7.77 9.18 -41.00
CA GLU A 471 -8.55 10.14 -41.78
C GLU A 471 -9.74 10.61 -40.93
N GLU A 472 -9.89 11.93 -40.86
CA GLU A 472 -10.94 12.73 -40.20
C GLU A 472 -10.60 13.28 -38.81
N ASP A 473 -10.06 14.50 -38.82
CA ASP A 473 -10.18 15.47 -37.74
C ASP A 473 -11.60 15.48 -37.18
N VAL A 474 -11.76 15.04 -35.93
CA VAL A 474 -13.07 15.05 -35.28
C VAL A 474 -13.36 16.49 -34.84
N PHE A 475 -14.07 17.23 -35.67
CA PHE A 475 -14.58 18.55 -35.30
C PHE A 475 -15.61 18.44 -34.18
N ALA A 476 -15.42 19.20 -33.10
CA ALA A 476 -16.40 19.33 -32.03
C ALA A 476 -17.56 20.21 -32.49
N THR A 477 -18.78 19.87 -32.07
CA THR A 477 -19.98 20.68 -32.32
C THR A 477 -20.06 21.92 -31.43
N ARG A 478 -19.23 22.00 -30.38
CA ARG A 478 -19.16 23.11 -29.42
C ARG A 478 -17.78 23.14 -28.76
N LEU A 479 -17.25 24.33 -28.49
CA LEU A 479 -16.08 24.52 -27.63
C LEU A 479 -16.39 24.05 -26.20
N VAL A 480 -15.58 23.14 -25.66
CA VAL A 480 -15.69 22.59 -24.30
C VAL A 480 -14.29 22.45 -23.69
N GLY A 481 -14.18 22.64 -22.38
CA GLY A 481 -12.92 22.61 -21.63
C GLY A 481 -12.73 23.85 -20.75
N THR A 482 -11.68 23.86 -19.93
CA THR A 482 -11.43 24.91 -18.95
C THR A 482 -10.54 26.03 -19.51
N PRO A 483 -10.94 27.32 -19.45
CA PRO A 483 -10.09 28.44 -19.88
C PRO A 483 -8.72 28.43 -19.18
N GLY A 484 -7.64 28.58 -19.95
CA GLY A 484 -6.26 28.45 -19.46
C GLY A 484 -5.57 27.14 -19.86
N TYR A 485 -6.34 26.07 -20.08
CA TYR A 485 -5.84 24.75 -20.50
C TYR A 485 -6.21 24.41 -21.96
N LEU A 486 -6.98 25.28 -22.62
CA LEU A 486 -7.45 25.07 -23.99
C LEU A 486 -6.35 25.37 -25.01
N PRO A 487 -6.05 24.43 -25.93
CA PRO A 487 -5.07 24.67 -26.98
C PRO A 487 -5.64 25.55 -28.10
N PRO A 488 -4.79 26.24 -28.89
CA PRO A 488 -5.22 27.20 -29.89
C PRO A 488 -6.10 26.60 -31.00
N GLU A 489 -5.82 25.38 -31.45
CA GLU A 489 -6.60 24.69 -32.50
C GLU A 489 -8.03 24.36 -32.06
N SER A 490 -8.24 24.03 -30.78
CA SER A 490 -9.59 23.78 -30.26
C SER A 490 -10.41 25.08 -30.19
N VAL A 491 -9.77 26.23 -29.95
CA VAL A 491 -10.45 27.54 -29.89
C VAL A 491 -10.74 28.10 -31.29
N LYS A 492 -9.80 27.93 -32.24
CA LYS A 492 -9.91 28.48 -33.60
C LYS A 492 -10.73 27.59 -34.53
N GLU A 493 -10.54 26.28 -34.46
CA GLU A 493 -10.99 25.32 -35.49
C GLU A 493 -11.91 24.23 -34.94
N LEU A 494 -12.16 24.20 -33.61
CA LEU A 494 -12.94 23.16 -32.92
C LEU A 494 -12.41 21.74 -33.13
N GLN A 495 -11.14 21.60 -33.52
CA GLN A 495 -10.48 20.32 -33.72
C GLN A 495 -10.23 19.64 -32.36
N VAL A 496 -10.48 18.33 -32.29
CA VAL A 496 -10.25 17.50 -31.10
C VAL A 496 -9.36 16.32 -31.46
N THR A 497 -8.17 16.28 -30.87
CA THR A 497 -7.20 15.19 -31.01
C THR A 497 -6.69 14.79 -29.62
N HIS A 498 -5.95 13.69 -29.51
CA HIS A 498 -5.28 13.33 -28.25
C HIS A 498 -4.25 14.37 -27.82
N LYS A 499 -3.71 15.15 -28.77
CA LYS A 499 -2.80 16.28 -28.52
C LYS A 499 -3.45 17.45 -27.78
N THR A 500 -4.79 17.49 -27.69
CA THR A 500 -5.52 18.43 -26.83
C THR A 500 -5.23 18.16 -25.36
N ASP A 501 -5.17 16.89 -24.94
CA ASP A 501 -4.85 16.52 -23.56
C ASP A 501 -3.37 16.74 -23.25
N VAL A 502 -2.48 16.52 -24.23
CA VAL A 502 -1.04 16.80 -24.12
C VAL A 502 -0.79 18.27 -23.80
N PHE A 503 -1.45 19.19 -24.51
CA PHE A 503 -1.33 20.62 -24.25
C PHE A 503 -1.79 20.99 -22.84
N ALA A 504 -2.96 20.49 -22.44
CA ALA A 504 -3.50 20.73 -21.11
C ALA A 504 -2.58 20.16 -20.01
N PHE A 505 -1.94 19.01 -20.26
CA PHE A 505 -0.93 18.44 -19.37
C PHE A 505 0.33 19.31 -19.26
N GLY A 506 0.77 19.93 -20.37
CA GLY A 506 1.86 20.93 -20.33
C GLY A 506 1.58 22.10 -19.38
N VAL A 507 0.33 22.57 -19.34
CA VAL A 507 -0.10 23.59 -18.37
C VAL A 507 -0.05 23.06 -16.94
N VAL A 508 -0.44 21.80 -16.70
CA VAL A 508 -0.32 21.14 -15.37
C VAL A 508 1.14 21.07 -14.92
N LEU A 509 2.07 20.71 -15.81
CA LEU A 509 3.51 20.71 -15.50
C LEU A 509 3.99 22.12 -15.12
N ALA A 510 3.55 23.16 -15.83
CA ALA A 510 3.88 24.54 -15.50
C ALA A 510 3.31 24.96 -14.11
N GLU A 511 2.11 24.51 -13.75
CA GLU A 511 1.54 24.76 -12.42
C GLU A 511 2.31 24.03 -11.31
N LEU A 512 2.79 22.81 -11.57
CA LEU A 512 3.65 22.08 -10.63
C LEU A 512 4.98 22.80 -10.40
N ILE A 513 5.58 23.40 -11.42
CA ILE A 513 6.85 24.14 -11.29
C ILE A 513 6.65 25.48 -10.57
N THR A 514 5.64 26.25 -10.99
CA THR A 514 5.49 27.66 -10.55
C THR A 514 4.59 27.84 -9.33
N GLY A 515 3.73 26.86 -9.01
CA GLY A 515 2.69 26.96 -7.97
C GLY A 515 1.57 27.97 -8.32
N GLN A 516 1.63 28.62 -9.48
CA GLN A 516 0.66 29.63 -9.91
C GLN A 516 -0.51 28.98 -10.65
N ARG A 517 -1.69 29.60 -10.57
CA ARG A 517 -2.89 29.16 -11.31
C ARG A 517 -2.70 29.37 -12.81
N ALA A 518 -3.27 28.50 -13.65
CA ALA A 518 -3.21 28.63 -15.11
C ALA A 518 -3.63 30.02 -15.65
N LEU A 519 -4.60 30.68 -15.00
CA LEU A 519 -4.97 32.08 -15.23
C LEU A 519 -4.95 32.85 -13.91
N PHE A 520 -4.24 33.99 -13.90
CA PHE A 520 -4.16 34.86 -12.72
C PHE A 520 -4.16 36.35 -13.11
N ARG A 521 -4.52 37.22 -12.16
CA ARG A 521 -4.54 38.67 -12.39
C ARG A 521 -3.13 39.25 -12.28
N ASP A 522 -2.78 40.15 -13.18
CA ASP A 522 -1.48 40.83 -13.12
C ASP A 522 -1.43 41.78 -11.91
N ASN A 523 -0.43 41.63 -11.04
CA ASN A 523 -0.19 42.52 -9.91
C ASN A 523 0.11 43.97 -10.36
N ARG A 524 0.61 44.16 -11.60
CA ARG A 524 0.91 45.49 -12.16
C ARG A 524 -0.27 46.14 -12.88
N GLU A 525 -1.20 45.33 -13.40
CA GLU A 525 -2.38 45.77 -14.15
C GLU A 525 -3.63 44.96 -13.71
N PRO A 526 -4.38 45.40 -12.69
CA PRO A 526 -5.47 44.62 -12.07
C PRO A 526 -6.63 44.22 -13.01
N GLY A 527 -6.69 44.80 -14.22
CA GLY A 527 -7.69 44.52 -15.25
C GLY A 527 -7.25 43.51 -16.32
N LYS A 528 -6.00 43.05 -16.31
CA LYS A 528 -5.44 42.15 -17.33
C LYS A 528 -5.17 40.77 -16.73
N MET A 529 -5.78 39.72 -17.30
CA MET A 529 -5.46 38.34 -16.95
C MET A 529 -4.17 37.92 -17.67
N LYS A 530 -3.23 37.36 -16.93
CA LYS A 530 -2.04 36.69 -17.46
C LYS A 530 -2.28 35.18 -17.50
N SER A 531 -1.79 34.55 -18.56
CA SER A 531 -1.78 33.10 -18.71
C SER A 531 -0.40 32.56 -18.34
N LEU A 532 -0.38 31.44 -17.63
CA LEU A 532 0.85 30.74 -17.27
C LEU A 532 1.66 30.32 -18.51
N ILE A 533 0.97 30.01 -19.61
CA ILE A 533 1.57 29.73 -20.93
C ILE A 533 2.47 30.90 -21.37
N THR A 534 2.01 32.15 -21.18
CA THR A 534 2.80 33.34 -21.53
C THR A 534 3.99 33.56 -20.60
N VAL A 535 3.92 33.09 -19.36
CA VAL A 535 5.03 33.16 -18.40
C VAL A 535 6.14 32.20 -18.83
N ILE A 536 5.80 30.92 -19.05
CA ILE A 536 6.77 29.90 -19.47
C ILE A 536 7.39 30.26 -20.83
N LYS A 537 6.58 30.69 -21.82
CA LYS A 537 7.14 31.15 -23.12
C LYS A 537 8.12 32.31 -22.97
N LYS A 538 7.89 33.23 -22.03
CA LYS A 538 8.83 34.34 -21.77
C LYS A 538 10.13 33.89 -21.11
N VAL A 539 10.07 32.87 -20.26
CA VAL A 539 11.28 32.28 -19.63
C VAL A 539 12.23 31.75 -20.70
N PHE A 540 11.72 31.03 -21.70
CA PHE A 540 12.54 30.49 -22.79
C PHE A 540 12.91 31.53 -23.88
N GLN A 541 12.31 32.72 -23.86
CA GLN A 541 12.66 33.84 -24.74
C GLN A 541 13.67 34.81 -24.11
N ASP A 542 14.01 34.63 -22.84
CA ASP A 542 14.99 35.45 -22.12
C ASP A 542 16.43 35.04 -22.50
N ASP A 543 17.39 35.97 -22.38
CA ASP A 543 18.80 35.71 -22.64
C ASP A 543 19.39 34.69 -21.62
N HIS A 544 18.78 34.58 -20.44
CA HIS A 544 19.19 33.67 -19.36
C HIS A 544 17.99 32.84 -18.83
N PRO A 545 17.59 31.77 -19.55
CA PRO A 545 16.35 31.04 -19.26
C PRO A 545 16.36 30.32 -17.90
N GLU A 546 17.51 29.85 -17.41
CA GLU A 546 17.62 29.21 -16.09
C GLU A 546 17.32 30.20 -14.95
N ALA A 547 17.89 31.41 -14.99
CA ALA A 547 17.65 32.43 -13.97
C ALA A 547 16.21 32.97 -14.02
N ALA A 548 15.66 33.10 -15.23
CA ALA A 548 14.26 33.48 -15.43
C ALA A 548 13.30 32.40 -14.91
N LEU A 549 13.64 31.11 -15.08
CA LEU A 549 12.87 29.99 -14.54
C LEU A 549 12.90 29.98 -13.02
N GLU A 550 14.08 30.12 -12.41
CA GLU A 550 14.24 30.16 -10.95
C GLU A 550 13.41 31.29 -10.31
N ALA A 551 13.34 32.46 -10.98
CA ALA A 551 12.50 33.57 -10.53
C ALA A 551 10.99 33.30 -10.67
N ALA A 552 10.58 32.38 -11.53
CA ALA A 552 9.19 31.98 -11.76
C ALA A 552 8.76 30.75 -10.91
N THR A 553 9.72 30.01 -10.36
CA THR A 553 9.50 28.81 -9.54
C THR A 553 8.74 29.12 -8.25
N ASP A 554 7.98 28.12 -7.78
CA ASP A 554 7.23 28.20 -6.53
C ASP A 554 8.15 28.43 -5.31
N GLY A 555 7.99 29.57 -4.64
CA GLY A 555 8.74 29.91 -3.43
C GLY A 555 8.54 28.93 -2.26
N ASN A 556 7.47 28.12 -2.26
CA ASN A 556 7.25 27.07 -1.26
C ASN A 556 8.27 25.93 -1.35
N LEU A 557 8.94 25.75 -2.49
CA LEU A 557 9.97 24.74 -2.67
C LEU A 557 11.31 25.10 -2.00
N ARG A 558 11.51 26.38 -1.60
CA ARG A 558 12.67 26.87 -0.82
C ARG A 558 14.05 26.44 -1.39
N SER A 559 14.19 26.42 -2.71
CA SER A 559 15.40 25.94 -3.42
C SER A 559 15.77 24.48 -3.13
N ASN A 560 14.83 23.66 -2.63
CA ASN A 560 15.01 22.23 -2.38
C ASN A 560 14.62 21.42 -3.63
N TYR A 561 15.36 21.63 -4.72
CA TYR A 561 15.20 20.91 -5.99
C TYR A 561 16.50 20.94 -6.82
N PRO A 562 16.76 19.91 -7.63
CA PRO A 562 17.79 19.96 -8.66
C PRO A 562 17.36 20.90 -9.81
N MET A 563 18.13 21.96 -10.06
CA MET A 563 17.81 22.94 -11.10
C MET A 563 17.80 22.32 -12.51
N GLU A 564 18.69 21.38 -12.79
CA GLU A 564 18.75 20.67 -14.07
C GLU A 564 17.45 19.90 -14.37
N ASP A 565 16.92 19.20 -13.37
CA ASP A 565 15.67 18.44 -13.47
C ASP A 565 14.45 19.36 -13.57
N MET A 566 14.48 20.48 -12.86
CA MET A 566 13.45 21.52 -12.98
C MET A 566 13.43 22.14 -14.38
N PHE A 567 14.60 22.40 -14.95
CA PHE A 567 14.74 22.92 -16.31
C PHE A 567 14.21 21.91 -17.34
N LYS A 568 14.61 20.63 -17.24
CA LYS A 568 14.08 19.55 -18.11
C LYS A 568 12.56 19.43 -18.01
N MET A 569 12.00 19.51 -16.81
CA MET A 569 10.54 19.48 -16.63
C MET A 569 9.84 20.69 -17.26
N ALA A 570 10.49 21.87 -17.23
CA ALA A 570 10.01 23.08 -17.90
C ALA A 570 10.10 22.97 -19.44
N GLU A 571 11.15 22.35 -19.98
CA GLU A 571 11.28 22.07 -21.43
C GLU A 571 10.16 21.14 -21.91
N ILE A 572 9.86 20.08 -21.15
CA ILE A 572 8.74 19.19 -21.46
C ILE A 572 7.42 19.97 -21.44
N ALA A 573 7.22 20.85 -20.45
CA ALA A 573 6.03 21.69 -20.36
C ALA A 573 5.89 22.61 -21.58
N GLU A 574 6.97 23.27 -21.99
CA GLU A 574 7.02 24.14 -23.18
C GLU A 574 6.70 23.36 -24.46
N TRP A 575 7.34 22.21 -24.64
CA TRP A 575 7.15 21.36 -25.82
C TRP A 575 5.73 20.78 -25.91
N CYS A 576 5.10 20.49 -24.77
CA CYS A 576 3.68 20.13 -24.72
C CYS A 576 2.77 21.30 -25.12
N MET A 577 3.19 22.54 -24.87
CA MET A 577 2.43 23.77 -25.13
C MET A 577 2.72 24.41 -26.51
N SER A 578 3.37 23.69 -27.43
CA SER A 578 3.61 24.14 -28.82
C SER A 578 2.31 24.53 -29.52
N GLU A 579 2.38 25.57 -30.37
CA GLU A 579 1.21 26.10 -31.08
C GLU A 579 0.64 25.08 -32.06
N GLU A 580 1.51 24.39 -32.81
CA GLU A 580 1.14 23.34 -33.75
C GLU A 580 0.97 21.99 -33.02
N ALA A 581 -0.20 21.36 -33.16
CA ALA A 581 -0.51 20.09 -32.48
C ALA A 581 0.39 18.92 -32.93
N VAL A 582 0.93 18.98 -34.14
CA VAL A 582 1.81 17.95 -34.72
C VAL A 582 3.17 17.93 -34.01
N GLU A 583 3.68 19.09 -33.58
CA GLU A 583 4.99 19.22 -32.95
C GLU A 583 5.02 18.74 -31.49
N ARG A 584 3.85 18.64 -30.84
CA ARG A 584 3.74 18.18 -29.45
C ARG A 584 4.14 16.71 -29.33
N PRO A 585 4.85 16.29 -28.26
CA PRO A 585 5.25 14.90 -28.08
C PRO A 585 4.05 13.98 -27.78
N GLU A 586 4.26 12.67 -27.88
CA GLU A 586 3.28 11.66 -27.45
C GLU A 586 3.37 11.41 -25.94
N MET A 587 2.25 11.05 -25.29
CA MET A 587 2.23 10.84 -23.83
C MET A 587 3.23 9.76 -23.36
N ARG A 588 3.47 8.72 -24.16
CA ARG A 588 4.47 7.69 -23.87
C ARG A 588 5.89 8.25 -23.74
N GLU A 589 6.24 9.24 -24.56
CA GLU A 589 7.57 9.87 -24.54
C GLU A 589 7.70 10.75 -23.30
N ILE A 590 6.63 11.48 -22.98
CA ILE A 590 6.53 12.30 -21.77
C ILE A 590 6.67 11.43 -20.50
N VAL A 591 6.02 10.26 -20.44
CA VAL A 591 6.11 9.34 -19.30
C VAL A 591 7.54 8.88 -19.07
N VAL A 592 8.28 8.53 -20.13
CA VAL A 592 9.70 8.13 -20.02
C VAL A 592 10.55 9.28 -19.49
N MET A 593 10.42 10.48 -20.07
CA MET A 593 11.22 11.64 -19.65
C MET A 593 10.92 12.06 -18.21
N LEU A 594 9.64 12.11 -17.82
CA LEU A 594 9.26 12.43 -16.43
C LEU A 594 9.69 11.34 -15.44
N SER A 595 9.71 10.06 -15.84
CA SER A 595 10.17 8.97 -14.98
C SER A 595 11.67 9.05 -14.71
N GLN A 596 12.46 9.50 -15.70
CA GLN A 596 13.88 9.80 -15.51
C GLN A 596 14.08 10.94 -14.51
N ILE A 597 13.33 12.05 -14.67
CA ILE A 597 13.36 13.20 -13.75
C ILE A 597 12.94 12.80 -12.32
N ALA A 598 11.92 11.97 -12.17
CA ALA A 598 11.48 11.52 -10.85
C ALA A 598 12.55 10.66 -10.15
N THR A 599 13.22 9.78 -10.92
CA THR A 599 14.30 8.94 -10.40
C THR A 599 15.50 9.78 -9.95
N SER A 600 15.96 10.70 -10.80
CA SER A 600 17.08 11.60 -10.46
C SER A 600 16.75 12.52 -9.28
N SER A 601 15.50 12.99 -9.16
CA SER A 601 15.07 13.83 -8.04
C SER A 601 15.05 13.07 -6.71
N ILE A 602 14.68 11.79 -6.71
CA ILE A 602 14.72 10.93 -5.51
C ILE A 602 16.16 10.65 -5.09
N GLU A 603 17.05 10.36 -6.05
CA GLU A 603 18.47 10.19 -5.80
C GLU A 603 19.08 11.46 -5.18
N TRP A 604 18.75 12.63 -5.73
CA TRP A 604 19.19 13.91 -5.19
C TRP A 604 18.73 14.14 -3.74
N GLU A 605 17.45 13.89 -3.42
CA GLU A 605 16.97 13.99 -2.03
C GLU A 605 17.67 13.00 -1.08
N ALA A 606 17.98 11.79 -1.55
CA ALA A 606 18.71 10.79 -0.77
C ALA A 606 20.16 11.23 -0.45
N THR A 607 20.81 11.99 -1.35
CA THR A 607 22.16 12.54 -1.08
C THR A 607 22.19 13.61 0.01
N LEU A 608 21.06 14.28 0.28
CA LEU A 608 20.93 15.30 1.32
C LEU A 608 20.65 14.71 2.72
N GLY A 609 20.15 13.47 2.81
CA GLY A 609 19.69 12.82 4.04
C GLY A 609 20.76 12.15 4.92
N GLY A 610 22.04 12.41 4.69
CA GLY A 610 23.17 11.69 5.31
C GLY A 610 23.37 11.84 6.83
N ASN A 611 22.52 12.52 7.59
CA ASN A 611 22.69 12.70 9.04
C ASN A 611 21.36 12.85 9.81
N SER A 612 20.55 11.79 9.92
CA SER A 612 19.73 11.51 11.11
C SER A 612 18.92 10.23 10.95
N GLN A 613 19.16 9.26 11.85
CA GLN A 613 18.24 8.16 12.11
C GLN A 613 16.97 8.71 12.77
N ILE A 614 15.79 8.42 12.20
CA ILE A 614 14.48 8.13 12.82
C ILE A 614 13.45 8.18 11.68
N ALA A 615 13.01 7.01 11.19
CA ALA A 615 11.73 6.84 10.49
C ALA A 615 11.45 5.34 10.32
N SER A 616 10.97 4.69 11.39
CA SER A 616 10.38 3.36 11.34
C SER A 616 8.92 3.45 11.77
N SER A 617 7.99 3.33 10.80
CA SER A 617 6.69 2.63 10.95
C SER A 617 5.68 3.06 9.86
N CYS A 618 5.93 2.81 8.58
CA CYS A 618 4.88 2.60 7.56
C CYS A 618 5.47 2.21 6.19
N CYS A 619 6.21 1.10 6.06
CA CYS A 619 6.82 0.73 4.76
C CYS A 619 7.01 -0.79 4.58
N ASN A 620 5.96 -1.61 4.71
CA ASN A 620 6.06 -3.05 4.38
C ASN A 620 5.86 -3.38 2.88
N ARG A 621 6.23 -2.46 1.98
CA ARG A 621 6.41 -2.73 0.54
C ARG A 621 7.53 -1.92 -0.13
N ARG A 622 8.38 -1.25 0.65
CA ARG A 622 9.41 -0.31 0.15
C ARG A 622 10.84 -0.66 0.59
N SER A 623 11.05 -1.82 1.22
CA SER A 623 12.37 -2.23 1.72
C SER A 623 13.35 -2.70 0.63
N ASP A 624 12.93 -2.89 -0.62
CA ASP A 624 13.80 -3.41 -1.68
C ASP A 624 14.53 -2.31 -2.49
N LEU A 625 14.16 -1.03 -2.35
CA LEU A 625 14.84 0.09 -3.06
C LEU A 625 16.03 0.69 -2.29
N MET A 626 16.29 0.25 -1.06
CA MET A 626 17.37 0.75 -0.20
C MET A 626 18.61 -0.16 -0.19
N ALA A 627 18.67 -1.16 -1.09
CA ALA A 627 19.86 -1.97 -1.30
C ALA A 627 20.70 -1.34 -2.44
N GLY A 628 22.00 -1.18 -2.23
CA GLY A 628 22.91 -0.84 -3.35
C GLY A 628 22.69 -1.80 -4.52
N ALA A 629 22.79 -1.30 -5.75
CA ALA A 629 22.53 -2.09 -6.94
C ALA A 629 23.75 -2.93 -7.35
N VAL A 630 23.52 -4.01 -8.10
CA VAL A 630 24.59 -4.82 -8.69
C VAL A 630 25.26 -4.03 -9.82
N SER A 631 26.59 -4.05 -9.87
CA SER A 631 27.33 -3.43 -10.98
C SER A 631 27.39 -4.37 -12.19
N ALA A 632 27.79 -5.63 -11.97
CA ALA A 632 27.91 -6.64 -13.03
C ALA A 632 27.72 -8.06 -12.49
N LEU A 633 27.28 -8.96 -13.36
CA LEU A 633 27.10 -10.39 -13.09
C LEU A 633 28.01 -11.22 -14.01
N PHE A 634 28.72 -12.18 -13.44
CA PHE A 634 29.70 -13.03 -14.10
C PHE A 634 29.36 -14.51 -13.89
N LEU A 635 29.37 -15.28 -14.97
CA LEU A 635 29.35 -16.74 -14.96
C LEU A 635 30.75 -17.23 -15.29
N LEU A 636 31.39 -17.92 -14.36
CA LEU A 636 32.79 -18.35 -14.44
C LEU A 636 32.90 -19.88 -14.46
N ASP A 637 33.95 -20.39 -15.10
CA ASP A 637 34.41 -21.79 -15.03
C ASP A 637 35.08 -22.09 -13.66
N ILE A 638 35.30 -23.36 -13.31
CA ILE A 638 36.08 -23.78 -12.13
C ILE A 638 37.50 -23.20 -12.09
N LYS A 639 38.03 -22.78 -13.25
CA LYS A 639 39.34 -22.13 -13.38
C LYS A 639 39.28 -20.60 -13.22
N GLY A 640 38.10 -20.02 -13.00
CA GLY A 640 37.91 -18.58 -12.85
C GLY A 640 37.86 -17.78 -14.15
N ARG A 641 37.71 -18.44 -15.31
CA ARG A 641 37.55 -17.77 -16.61
C ARG A 641 36.10 -17.37 -16.83
N VAL A 642 35.85 -16.18 -17.36
CA VAL A 642 34.49 -15.72 -17.67
C VAL A 642 33.95 -16.48 -18.88
N LEU A 643 32.83 -17.18 -18.67
CA LEU A 643 32.04 -17.83 -19.72
C LEU A 643 31.07 -16.82 -20.35
N ILE A 644 30.28 -16.17 -19.51
CA ILE A 644 29.29 -15.15 -19.87
C ILE A 644 29.34 -14.07 -18.79
N TRP A 645 29.18 -12.81 -19.16
CA TRP A 645 29.02 -11.74 -18.19
C TRP A 645 28.07 -10.67 -18.72
N ARG A 646 27.39 -10.00 -17.81
CA ARG A 646 26.50 -8.89 -18.10
C ARG A 646 26.87 -7.70 -17.22
N ASP A 647 27.12 -6.57 -17.88
CA ASP A 647 27.32 -5.30 -17.22
C ASP A 647 26.00 -4.55 -17.13
N TYR A 648 25.68 -4.04 -15.94
CA TYR A 648 24.49 -3.22 -15.72
C TYR A 648 24.83 -1.76 -15.45
N ARG A 649 26.08 -1.43 -15.07
CA ARG A 649 26.46 -0.08 -14.63
C ARG A 649 27.76 0.46 -15.23
N GLY A 650 28.65 -0.38 -15.74
CA GLY A 650 29.94 0.05 -16.30
C GLY A 650 31.08 0.16 -15.28
N ASP A 651 30.83 -0.13 -14.00
CA ASP A 651 31.75 0.21 -12.90
C ASP A 651 32.81 -0.88 -12.58
N VAL A 652 32.58 -2.12 -13.03
CA VAL A 652 33.43 -3.29 -12.74
C VAL A 652 33.72 -4.03 -14.04
N SER A 653 35.01 -4.15 -14.38
CA SER A 653 35.43 -4.85 -15.61
C SER A 653 35.58 -6.36 -15.39
N ALA A 654 35.34 -7.15 -16.45
CA ALA A 654 35.57 -8.60 -16.46
C ALA A 654 37.02 -8.98 -16.11
N ALA A 655 38.01 -8.22 -16.58
CA ALA A 655 39.42 -8.46 -16.27
C ALA A 655 39.76 -8.26 -14.77
N GLN A 656 39.05 -7.36 -14.09
CA GLN A 656 39.20 -7.16 -12.64
C GLN A 656 38.61 -8.35 -11.87
N ALA A 657 37.44 -8.83 -12.30
CA ALA A 657 36.76 -10.00 -11.75
C ALA A 657 37.61 -11.28 -11.89
N GLU A 658 38.16 -11.56 -13.08
CA GLU A 658 39.02 -12.73 -13.31
C GLU A 658 40.29 -12.69 -12.45
N ARG A 659 40.98 -11.55 -12.40
CA ARG A 659 42.18 -11.37 -11.57
C ARG A 659 41.91 -11.60 -10.08
N PHE A 660 40.77 -11.12 -9.60
CA PHE A 660 40.35 -11.35 -8.22
C PHE A 660 40.10 -12.84 -7.98
N PHE A 661 39.35 -13.50 -8.86
CA PHE A 661 38.97 -14.90 -8.67
C PHE A 661 40.18 -15.85 -8.77
N THR A 662 41.13 -15.59 -9.69
CA THR A 662 42.40 -16.34 -9.75
C THR A 662 43.19 -16.19 -8.45
N LYS A 663 43.28 -14.98 -7.88
CA LYS A 663 43.93 -14.76 -6.59
C LYS A 663 43.22 -15.48 -5.45
N LEU A 664 41.89 -15.57 -5.49
CA LEU A 664 41.11 -16.27 -4.47
C LEU A 664 41.43 -17.77 -4.48
N ILE A 665 41.40 -18.40 -5.65
CA ILE A 665 41.75 -19.82 -5.83
C ILE A 665 43.22 -20.09 -5.47
N GLU A 666 44.14 -19.19 -5.82
CA GLU A 666 45.57 -19.37 -5.50
C GLU A 666 45.89 -19.25 -4.01
N LYS A 667 45.06 -18.53 -3.24
CA LYS A 667 45.33 -18.20 -1.84
C LYS A 667 44.90 -19.28 -0.86
N GLU A 668 43.91 -20.12 -1.19
CA GLU A 668 43.38 -21.13 -0.28
C GLU A 668 43.26 -22.51 -0.94
N VAL A 669 43.79 -23.53 -0.26
CA VAL A 669 43.96 -24.90 -0.77
C VAL A 669 42.69 -25.76 -0.65
N ASP A 670 41.66 -25.29 0.07
CA ASP A 670 40.46 -26.08 0.39
C ASP A 670 39.16 -25.41 -0.13
N PRO A 671 38.44 -26.01 -1.09
CA PRO A 671 37.22 -25.45 -1.68
C PRO A 671 36.06 -25.20 -0.69
N GLU A 672 36.02 -25.90 0.44
CA GLU A 672 34.95 -25.76 1.44
C GLU A 672 35.14 -24.57 2.40
N SER A 673 36.27 -23.84 2.31
CA SER A 673 36.63 -22.71 3.17
C SER A 673 36.18 -21.34 2.65
N HIS A 674 35.65 -21.27 1.43
CA HIS A 674 35.37 -19.99 0.79
C HIS A 674 34.25 -19.21 1.50
N ASP A 675 34.58 -18.01 1.97
CA ASP A 675 33.57 -17.02 2.36
C ASP A 675 32.75 -16.60 1.12
N PRO A 676 31.41 -16.70 1.14
CA PRO A 676 30.57 -16.40 -0.04
C PRO A 676 30.53 -14.91 -0.40
N VAL A 677 31.05 -14.04 0.46
CA VAL A 677 31.12 -12.58 0.27
C VAL A 677 32.53 -12.12 0.58
N VAL A 678 33.22 -11.59 -0.42
CA VAL A 678 34.62 -11.14 -0.30
C VAL A 678 34.73 -9.71 -0.80
N HIS A 679 35.48 -8.88 -0.08
CA HIS A 679 35.71 -7.49 -0.44
C HIS A 679 37.16 -7.29 -0.89
N ASP A 680 37.35 -6.79 -2.10
CA ASP A 680 38.68 -6.46 -2.64
C ASP A 680 38.66 -5.15 -3.43
N ASN A 681 39.61 -4.27 -3.15
CA ASN A 681 39.81 -3.00 -3.87
C ASN A 681 38.55 -2.12 -4.03
N GLY A 682 37.69 -2.07 -3.00
CA GLY A 682 36.45 -1.30 -3.01
C GLY A 682 35.31 -1.92 -3.84
N VAL A 683 35.44 -3.20 -4.21
CA VAL A 683 34.38 -3.99 -4.84
C VAL A 683 34.05 -5.17 -3.93
N SER A 684 32.76 -5.37 -3.68
CA SER A 684 32.23 -6.53 -3.01
C SER A 684 31.84 -7.58 -4.06
N TYR A 685 32.45 -8.76 -3.96
CA TYR A 685 32.19 -9.92 -4.79
C TYR A 685 31.37 -10.93 -3.98
N LEU A 686 30.24 -11.35 -4.53
CA LEU A 686 29.37 -12.37 -3.96
C LEU A 686 29.29 -13.50 -4.96
N PHE A 687 29.56 -14.72 -4.54
CA PHE A 687 29.53 -15.85 -5.46
C PHE A 687 28.91 -17.10 -4.84
N ILE A 688 28.32 -17.90 -5.71
CA ILE A 688 27.85 -19.25 -5.39
C ILE A 688 28.48 -20.23 -6.39
N GLN A 689 28.77 -21.43 -5.92
CA GLN A 689 29.18 -22.54 -6.78
C GLN A 689 27.99 -23.44 -7.06
N HIS A 690 27.75 -23.74 -8.33
CA HIS A 690 26.79 -24.76 -8.75
C HIS A 690 27.45 -25.66 -9.79
N ASN A 691 27.60 -26.96 -9.48
CA ASN A 691 28.35 -27.92 -10.28
C ASN A 691 29.78 -27.41 -10.63
N ASN A 692 30.09 -27.33 -11.92
CA ASN A 692 31.35 -26.83 -12.49
C ASN A 692 31.29 -25.35 -12.90
N VAL A 693 30.30 -24.58 -12.43
CA VAL A 693 30.13 -23.16 -12.75
C VAL A 693 30.05 -22.33 -11.47
N TYR A 694 30.69 -21.17 -11.47
CA TYR A 694 30.55 -20.15 -10.45
C TYR A 694 29.69 -19.00 -10.96
N LEU A 695 28.68 -18.60 -10.19
CA LEU A 695 27.89 -17.40 -10.44
C LEU A 695 28.37 -16.33 -9.48
N MET A 696 28.85 -15.21 -9.99
CA MET A 696 29.43 -14.12 -9.22
C MET A 696 28.77 -12.78 -9.54
N ALA A 697 28.26 -12.10 -8.52
CA ALA A 697 27.81 -10.71 -8.58
C ALA A 697 28.90 -9.79 -8.01
N ALA A 698 29.19 -8.69 -8.70
CA ALA A 698 30.10 -7.66 -8.23
C ALA A 698 29.36 -6.34 -8.02
N SER A 699 29.67 -5.65 -6.92
CA SER A 699 29.19 -4.28 -6.70
C SER A 699 30.19 -3.41 -5.96
N ARG A 700 30.27 -2.14 -6.36
CA ARG A 700 30.99 -1.10 -5.59
C ARG A 700 30.11 -0.46 -4.51
N GLN A 701 28.80 -0.64 -4.58
CA GLN A 701 27.85 -0.07 -3.63
C GLN A 701 27.62 -1.03 -2.46
N ASN A 702 27.07 -0.50 -1.36
CA ASN A 702 26.67 -1.32 -0.23
C ASN A 702 25.35 -2.05 -0.55
N CYS A 703 25.47 -3.21 -1.21
CA CYS A 703 24.34 -4.06 -1.56
C CYS A 703 23.85 -4.90 -0.38
N ASN A 704 22.57 -5.25 -0.41
CA ASN A 704 22.05 -6.31 0.45
C ASN A 704 22.58 -7.67 -0.04
N ALA A 705 23.63 -8.16 0.64
CA ALA A 705 24.28 -9.43 0.29
C ALA A 705 23.32 -10.63 0.29
N ALA A 706 22.36 -10.66 1.23
CA ALA A 706 21.39 -11.74 1.31
C ALA A 706 20.46 -11.76 0.09
N SER A 707 19.98 -10.59 -0.35
CA SER A 707 19.14 -10.47 -1.54
C SER A 707 19.88 -10.90 -2.81
N LEU A 708 21.16 -10.56 -2.93
CA LEU A 708 21.98 -10.94 -4.07
C LEU A 708 22.28 -12.44 -4.09
N LEU A 709 22.65 -13.04 -2.96
CA LEU A 709 22.83 -14.50 -2.86
C LEU A 709 21.54 -15.25 -3.18
N PHE A 710 20.39 -14.75 -2.69
CA PHE A 710 19.09 -15.30 -3.04
C PHE A 710 18.81 -15.19 -4.55
N PHE A 711 19.10 -14.03 -5.15
CA PHE A 711 18.95 -13.83 -6.59
C PHE A 711 19.86 -14.77 -7.41
N LEU A 712 21.11 -14.98 -7.00
CA LEU A 712 21.99 -15.94 -7.67
C LEU A 712 21.43 -17.36 -7.62
N HIS A 713 20.87 -17.79 -6.49
CA HIS A 713 20.18 -19.08 -6.42
C HIS A 713 18.94 -19.14 -7.33
N ARG A 714 18.19 -18.04 -7.45
CA ARG A 714 17.07 -17.95 -8.39
C ARG A 714 17.50 -18.03 -9.86
N ILE A 715 18.65 -17.46 -10.23
CA ILE A 715 19.22 -17.64 -11.58
C ILE A 715 19.48 -19.12 -11.86
N VAL A 716 20.08 -19.84 -10.90
CA VAL A 716 20.32 -21.29 -11.04
C VAL A 716 19.00 -22.05 -11.26
N ASP A 717 17.94 -21.70 -10.53
CA ASP A 717 16.63 -22.34 -10.68
C ASP A 717 15.99 -22.05 -12.04
N VAL A 718 16.12 -20.81 -12.56
CA VAL A 718 15.65 -20.43 -13.89
C VAL A 718 16.44 -21.19 -14.96
N PHE A 719 17.78 -21.24 -14.88
CA PHE A 719 18.59 -21.94 -15.86
C PHE A 719 18.34 -23.45 -15.87
N LYS A 720 18.13 -24.08 -14.70
CA LYS A 720 17.69 -25.48 -14.63
C LYS A 720 16.33 -25.73 -15.27
N HIS A 721 15.43 -24.75 -15.23
CA HIS A 721 14.14 -24.88 -15.91
C HIS A 721 14.27 -24.88 -17.44
N TYR A 722 15.20 -24.09 -17.98
CA TYR A 722 15.43 -23.96 -19.42
C TYR A 722 16.35 -25.04 -20.00
N PHE A 723 17.39 -25.42 -19.27
CA PHE A 723 18.46 -26.30 -19.76
C PHE A 723 18.46 -27.70 -19.13
N GLU A 724 17.53 -27.97 -18.20
CA GLU A 724 17.47 -29.16 -17.33
C GLU A 724 18.65 -29.25 -16.33
N GLU A 725 19.88 -29.18 -16.83
CA GLU A 725 21.11 -29.15 -16.05
C GLU A 725 21.94 -27.91 -16.38
N LEU A 726 22.47 -27.26 -15.33
CA LEU A 726 23.35 -26.10 -15.45
C LEU A 726 24.80 -26.58 -15.41
N GLU A 727 25.44 -26.56 -16.57
CA GLU A 727 26.85 -26.88 -16.77
C GLU A 727 27.51 -25.86 -17.72
N GLU A 728 28.84 -25.92 -17.85
CA GLU A 728 29.61 -25.08 -18.78
C GLU A 728 29.11 -25.20 -20.23
N GLU A 729 28.76 -26.42 -20.68
CA GLU A 729 28.26 -26.69 -22.04
C GLU A 729 26.87 -26.05 -22.25
N SER A 730 25.97 -26.20 -21.28
CA SER A 730 24.62 -25.62 -21.32
C SER A 730 24.65 -24.10 -21.54
N LEU A 731 25.57 -23.40 -20.88
CA LEU A 731 25.72 -21.94 -21.03
C LEU A 731 26.30 -21.54 -22.38
N ARG A 732 27.27 -22.30 -22.90
CA ARG A 732 27.89 -22.02 -24.20
C ARG A 732 26.95 -22.25 -25.36
N ASP A 733 26.18 -23.33 -25.33
CA ASP A 733 25.28 -23.70 -26.41
C ASP A 733 24.04 -22.79 -26.46
N ASN A 734 23.64 -22.23 -25.32
CA ASN A 734 22.42 -21.41 -25.19
C ASN A 734 22.70 -19.93 -24.88
N PHE A 735 23.86 -19.40 -25.26
CA PHE A 735 24.30 -18.04 -24.87
C PHE A 735 23.28 -16.93 -25.23
N VAL A 736 22.54 -17.07 -26.34
CA VAL A 736 21.51 -16.10 -26.74
C VAL A 736 20.39 -16.03 -25.70
N VAL A 737 19.83 -17.18 -25.33
CA VAL A 737 18.77 -17.30 -24.32
C VAL A 737 19.27 -16.84 -22.96
N VAL A 738 20.54 -17.11 -22.62
CA VAL A 738 21.15 -16.64 -21.36
C VAL A 738 21.18 -15.11 -21.30
N TYR A 739 21.59 -14.41 -22.38
CA TYR A 739 21.58 -12.95 -22.40
C TYR A 739 20.17 -12.36 -22.29
N GLU A 740 19.20 -12.93 -23.02
CA GLU A 740 17.79 -12.51 -22.92
C GLU A 740 17.25 -12.70 -21.50
N LEU A 741 17.56 -13.83 -20.86
CA LEU A 741 17.18 -14.09 -19.47
C LEU A 741 17.84 -13.10 -18.51
N LEU A 742 19.13 -12.81 -18.67
CA LEU A 742 19.83 -11.87 -17.78
C LEU A 742 19.32 -10.43 -17.91
N ASP A 743 18.91 -10.01 -19.11
CA ASP A 743 18.32 -8.68 -19.35
C ASP A 743 16.91 -8.55 -18.77
N GLU A 744 16.10 -9.62 -18.82
CA GLU A 744 14.73 -9.60 -18.32
C GLU A 744 14.65 -9.88 -16.81
N MET A 745 15.62 -10.62 -16.26
CA MET A 745 15.69 -10.93 -14.84
C MET A 745 16.27 -9.80 -14.00
N MET A 746 17.07 -8.90 -14.58
CA MET A 746 17.70 -7.81 -13.87
C MET A 746 17.83 -6.59 -14.79
N ASP A 747 17.38 -5.45 -14.29
CA ASP A 747 17.51 -4.16 -14.98
C ASP A 747 18.26 -3.17 -14.09
N PHE A 748 19.28 -2.52 -14.65
CA PHE A 748 20.15 -1.55 -13.99
C PHE A 748 20.72 -1.98 -12.62
N GLY A 749 20.91 -3.29 -12.42
CA GLY A 749 21.45 -3.88 -11.19
C GLY A 749 20.39 -4.22 -10.14
N TYR A 750 19.11 -4.11 -10.47
CA TYR A 750 17.97 -4.48 -9.63
C TYR A 750 17.26 -5.72 -10.20
N PRO A 751 17.12 -6.81 -9.41
CA PRO A 751 16.32 -7.96 -9.80
C PRO A 751 14.87 -7.59 -10.13
N GLN A 752 14.36 -8.09 -11.25
CA GLN A 752 12.99 -7.89 -11.73
C GLN A 752 12.19 -9.20 -11.59
N TYR A 753 11.91 -9.88 -12.72
CA TYR A 753 11.12 -11.10 -12.77
C TYR A 753 12.02 -12.33 -12.72
N THR A 754 11.90 -13.15 -11.67
CA THR A 754 12.72 -14.37 -11.50
C THR A 754 11.92 -15.67 -11.63
N GLU A 755 10.71 -15.60 -12.19
CA GLU A 755 9.80 -16.75 -12.28
C GLU A 755 9.93 -17.50 -13.61
N ALA A 756 10.65 -18.62 -13.61
CA ALA A 756 11.00 -19.37 -14.82
C ALA A 756 9.80 -19.73 -15.72
N LYS A 757 8.65 -20.09 -15.14
CA LYS A 757 7.43 -20.44 -15.91
C LYS A 757 6.89 -19.26 -16.71
N ILE A 758 7.01 -18.05 -16.19
CA ILE A 758 6.50 -16.85 -16.86
C ILE A 758 7.54 -16.33 -17.84
N LEU A 759 8.82 -16.39 -17.45
CA LEU A 759 9.93 -16.18 -18.38
C LEU A 759 9.75 -17.04 -19.65
N SER A 760 9.35 -18.31 -19.49
CA SER A 760 9.15 -19.24 -20.61
C SER A 760 8.00 -18.89 -21.56
N GLU A 761 7.06 -18.03 -21.15
CA GLU A 761 5.98 -17.59 -22.02
C GLU A 761 6.46 -16.59 -23.07
N PHE A 762 7.49 -15.79 -22.75
CA PHE A 762 8.03 -14.72 -23.60
C PHE A 762 9.44 -15.00 -24.15
N ILE A 763 10.35 -15.61 -23.38
CA ILE A 763 11.64 -16.11 -23.86
C ILE A 763 11.49 -17.59 -24.19
N LYS A 764 11.46 -17.92 -25.48
CA LYS A 764 11.36 -19.30 -25.98
C LYS A 764 12.69 -19.75 -26.55
N THR A 765 13.06 -20.99 -26.27
CA THR A 765 14.25 -21.64 -26.85
C THR A 765 14.12 -21.90 -28.35
N ASP A 766 12.89 -21.93 -28.89
CA ASP A 766 12.63 -22.18 -30.30
C ASP A 766 12.77 -20.90 -31.16
N ALA A 767 13.93 -20.71 -31.78
CA ALA A 767 14.26 -19.58 -32.66
C ALA A 767 13.38 -19.43 -33.93
N TYR A 768 12.46 -20.35 -34.22
CA TYR A 768 11.79 -20.47 -35.53
C TYR A 768 10.34 -19.94 -35.64
N ARG A 769 9.81 -19.21 -34.65
CA ARG A 769 8.48 -18.57 -34.77
C ARG A 769 8.51 -17.07 -34.47
N MET A 770 9.31 -16.33 -35.23
CA MET A 770 9.20 -14.88 -35.31
C MET A 770 8.06 -14.47 -36.27
N GLU A 771 6.81 -14.54 -35.83
CA GLU A 771 5.69 -13.89 -36.55
C GLU A 771 4.65 -13.23 -35.63
N VAL A 772 4.89 -13.12 -34.33
CA VAL A 772 3.99 -12.37 -33.44
C VAL A 772 4.84 -11.50 -32.54
N THR A 773 4.68 -10.18 -32.61
CA THR A 773 5.07 -9.25 -31.54
C THR A 773 4.47 -9.76 -30.23
N GLN A 774 5.29 -10.46 -29.44
CA GLN A 774 4.83 -11.07 -28.20
C GLN A 774 4.65 -9.95 -27.18
N ARG A 775 3.39 -9.65 -26.85
CA ARG A 775 3.08 -8.79 -25.71
C ARG A 775 3.45 -9.57 -24.45
N PRO A 776 4.09 -8.96 -23.44
CA PRO A 776 4.31 -9.64 -22.17
C PRO A 776 2.94 -10.11 -21.64
N PRO A 777 2.85 -11.35 -21.15
CA PRO A 777 1.60 -11.88 -20.63
C PRO A 777 1.10 -10.99 -19.48
N MET A 778 -0.22 -10.80 -19.38
CA MET A 778 -0.82 -9.93 -18.36
C MET A 778 -0.44 -10.33 -16.92
N ALA A 779 0.02 -11.56 -16.69
CA ALA A 779 0.56 -12.01 -15.41
C ALA A 779 1.75 -11.15 -14.92
N VAL A 780 2.54 -10.56 -15.83
CA VAL A 780 3.70 -9.72 -15.53
C VAL A 780 3.30 -8.36 -14.91
N THR A 781 2.10 -7.87 -15.22
CA THR A 781 1.56 -6.59 -14.70
C THR A 781 0.46 -6.75 -13.65
N ASN A 782 -0.01 -7.98 -13.41
CA ASN A 782 -1.09 -8.27 -12.48
C ASN A 782 -0.57 -8.56 -11.07
N ALA A 783 -1.41 -8.38 -10.05
CA ALA A 783 -1.06 -8.66 -8.64
C ALA A 783 -0.81 -10.17 -8.36
N VAL A 784 -1.21 -11.05 -9.28
CA VAL A 784 -0.92 -12.49 -9.24
C VAL A 784 0.15 -12.77 -10.30
N SER A 785 1.40 -12.74 -9.87
CA SER A 785 2.57 -12.84 -10.73
C SER A 785 3.03 -14.27 -10.99
N TRP A 786 2.32 -15.32 -10.54
CA TRP A 786 2.81 -16.71 -10.57
C TRP A 786 1.85 -17.70 -11.24
N ARG A 787 0.76 -17.20 -11.84
CA ARG A 787 -0.24 -18.01 -12.52
C ARG A 787 -0.88 -17.23 -13.66
N SER A 788 -0.77 -17.76 -14.88
CA SER A 788 -1.35 -17.18 -16.08
C SER A 788 -2.85 -17.47 -16.20
N GLU A 789 -3.58 -16.55 -16.80
CA GLU A 789 -5.00 -16.73 -17.10
C GLU A 789 -5.22 -17.67 -18.29
N GLY A 790 -6.34 -18.40 -18.31
CA GLY A 790 -6.72 -19.25 -19.46
C GLY A 790 -6.22 -20.70 -19.42
N ILE A 791 -5.52 -21.13 -18.36
CA ILE A 791 -5.11 -22.53 -18.18
C ILE A 791 -6.33 -23.45 -18.14
N ARG A 792 -6.30 -24.55 -18.90
CA ARG A 792 -7.42 -25.50 -18.97
C ARG A 792 -6.93 -26.94 -18.97
N TYR A 793 -7.47 -27.73 -18.04
CA TYR A 793 -7.23 -29.16 -17.92
C TYR A 793 -8.48 -29.97 -18.24
N LYS A 794 -8.29 -31.18 -18.78
CA LYS A 794 -9.38 -32.15 -18.98
C LYS A 794 -9.91 -32.69 -17.66
N LYS A 795 -9.03 -32.85 -16.67
CA LYS A 795 -9.33 -33.29 -15.31
C LYS A 795 -8.68 -32.31 -14.34
N ASN A 796 -9.46 -31.82 -13.39
CA ASN A 796 -8.97 -30.90 -12.37
C ASN A 796 -8.56 -31.68 -11.14
N GLU A 797 -7.24 -31.81 -10.91
CA GLU A 797 -6.66 -32.65 -9.86
C GLU A 797 -5.60 -31.87 -9.09
N VAL A 798 -5.53 -32.11 -7.78
CA VAL A 798 -4.50 -31.54 -6.91
C VAL A 798 -3.86 -32.65 -6.11
N PHE A 799 -2.54 -32.77 -6.15
CA PHE A 799 -1.79 -33.69 -5.32
C PHE A 799 -1.03 -32.90 -4.25
N LEU A 800 -1.16 -33.33 -3.00
CA LEU A 800 -0.53 -32.72 -1.85
C LEU A 800 0.37 -33.75 -1.18
N ASP A 801 1.67 -33.48 -1.21
CA ASP A 801 2.69 -34.32 -0.63
C ASP A 801 3.20 -33.62 0.63
N VAL A 802 2.87 -34.20 1.79
CA VAL A 802 3.40 -33.76 3.07
C VAL A 802 4.68 -34.55 3.34
N VAL A 803 5.82 -33.91 3.17
CA VAL A 803 7.15 -34.52 3.30
C VAL A 803 7.81 -34.02 4.57
N GLU A 804 8.11 -34.91 5.51
CA GLU A 804 8.83 -34.59 6.75
C GLU A 804 10.25 -35.15 6.69
N SER A 805 11.23 -34.27 6.78
CA SER A 805 12.64 -34.65 6.92
C SER A 805 13.03 -34.61 8.40
N VAL A 806 13.48 -35.76 8.91
CA VAL A 806 13.87 -35.91 10.31
C VAL A 806 15.38 -35.73 10.42
N ASN A 807 15.80 -34.68 11.12
CA ASN A 807 17.20 -34.38 11.42
C ASN A 807 17.51 -34.87 12.82
N ILE A 808 18.47 -35.79 12.95
CA ILE A 808 18.89 -36.35 14.23
C ILE A 808 20.41 -36.37 14.28
N LEU A 809 20.97 -35.84 15.36
CA LEU A 809 22.38 -35.98 15.69
C LEU A 809 22.51 -36.68 17.04
N VAL A 810 23.16 -37.86 17.03
CA VAL A 810 23.44 -38.64 18.24
C VAL A 810 24.94 -38.60 18.54
N ASN A 811 25.30 -38.38 19.81
CA ASN A 811 26.69 -38.41 20.26
C ASN A 811 27.22 -39.85 20.40
N SER A 812 28.53 -40.00 20.57
CA SER A 812 29.20 -41.29 20.82
C SER A 812 28.67 -42.02 22.07
N ASN A 813 28.05 -41.30 23.02
CA ASN A 813 27.47 -41.88 24.23
C ASN A 813 26.01 -42.33 24.04
N GLY A 814 25.44 -42.21 22.83
CA GLY A 814 24.06 -42.58 22.52
C GLY A 814 23.00 -41.56 22.96
N GLN A 815 23.39 -40.33 23.32
CA GLN A 815 22.48 -39.24 23.64
C GLN A 815 22.17 -38.40 22.39
N ILE A 816 20.92 -37.96 22.27
CA ILE A 816 20.45 -37.11 21.18
C ILE A 816 20.88 -35.66 21.47
N ILE A 817 21.71 -35.08 20.61
CA ILE A 817 22.15 -33.67 20.69
C ILE A 817 21.13 -32.78 19.97
N ARG A 818 20.75 -33.16 18.76
CA ARG A 818 19.84 -32.39 17.89
C ARG A 818 18.73 -33.31 17.39
N SER A 819 17.50 -32.83 17.45
CA SER A 819 16.33 -33.50 16.92
C SER A 819 15.36 -32.45 16.41
N ASP A 820 15.36 -32.25 15.10
CA ASP A 820 14.46 -31.29 14.44
C ASP A 820 13.67 -32.02 13.34
N VAL A 821 12.42 -31.64 13.16
CA VAL A 821 11.63 -32.08 12.00
C VAL A 821 11.41 -30.88 11.10
N VAL A 822 11.90 -30.98 9.86
CA VAL A 822 11.68 -30.00 8.80
C VAL A 822 10.66 -30.58 7.83
N GLY A 823 9.46 -30.05 7.85
CA GLY A 823 8.38 -30.44 6.96
C GLY A 823 8.23 -29.50 5.78
N ALA A 824 7.86 -30.06 4.63
CA ALA A 824 7.50 -29.33 3.43
C ALA A 824 6.17 -29.86 2.89
N LEU A 825 5.28 -28.95 2.54
CA LEU A 825 4.00 -29.24 1.92
C LEU A 825 4.12 -28.95 0.42
N LYS A 826 4.44 -29.99 -0.35
CA LYS A 826 4.62 -29.87 -1.81
C LYS A 826 3.31 -30.10 -2.51
N MET A 827 2.94 -29.20 -3.41
CA MET A 827 1.68 -29.26 -4.12
C MET A 827 1.94 -29.42 -5.62
N ARG A 828 1.14 -30.26 -6.26
CA ARG A 828 1.07 -30.40 -7.72
C ARG A 828 -0.35 -30.12 -8.15
N THR A 829 -0.56 -29.01 -8.86
CA THR A 829 -1.88 -28.61 -9.32
C THR A 829 -2.04 -28.73 -10.81
N TYR A 830 -3.15 -29.34 -11.20
CA TYR A 830 -3.66 -29.38 -12.55
C TYR A 830 -5.07 -28.81 -12.50
N LEU A 831 -5.18 -27.49 -12.38
CA LEU A 831 -6.44 -26.79 -12.19
C LEU A 831 -6.71 -25.83 -13.34
N SER A 832 -7.96 -25.75 -13.78
CA SER A 832 -8.37 -24.81 -14.83
C SER A 832 -8.68 -23.43 -14.25
N GLY A 833 -8.41 -22.36 -15.00
CA GLY A 833 -8.72 -20.99 -14.60
C GLY A 833 -7.82 -20.44 -13.49
N MET A 834 -8.40 -19.58 -12.65
CA MET A 834 -7.74 -18.86 -11.55
C MET A 834 -8.37 -19.22 -10.20
N PRO A 835 -8.11 -20.43 -9.67
CA PRO A 835 -8.83 -20.94 -8.52
C PRO A 835 -8.26 -20.38 -7.22
N GLU A 836 -9.13 -19.97 -6.30
CA GLU A 836 -8.77 -19.66 -4.92
C GLU A 836 -8.84 -20.94 -4.07
N CYS A 837 -7.69 -21.38 -3.57
CA CYS A 837 -7.56 -22.53 -2.69
C CYS A 837 -7.50 -22.10 -1.23
N LYS A 838 -8.17 -22.85 -0.36
CA LYS A 838 -8.13 -22.70 1.11
C LYS A 838 -7.75 -24.02 1.75
N LEU A 839 -6.59 -24.04 2.42
CA LEU A 839 -6.06 -25.21 3.11
C LEU A 839 -6.31 -25.08 4.62
N GLY A 840 -6.85 -26.13 5.23
CA GLY A 840 -7.02 -26.24 6.68
C GLY A 840 -6.15 -27.36 7.24
N LEU A 841 -5.29 -27.02 8.22
CA LEU A 841 -4.44 -27.95 8.95
C LEU A 841 -4.95 -28.17 10.38
N ASN A 842 -4.43 -29.18 11.07
CA ASN A 842 -4.67 -29.42 12.51
C ASN A 842 -3.78 -28.55 13.41
N ASP A 843 -3.69 -27.26 13.11
CA ASP A 843 -2.98 -26.26 13.91
C ASP A 843 -3.66 -26.06 15.27
N ARG A 844 -2.88 -26.15 16.35
CA ARG A 844 -3.36 -25.97 17.73
C ARG A 844 -3.96 -24.59 17.95
N VAL A 845 -3.32 -23.54 17.45
CA VAL A 845 -3.77 -22.15 17.65
C VAL A 845 -5.15 -21.93 17.01
N LEU A 846 -5.33 -22.43 15.79
CA LEU A 846 -6.61 -22.37 15.08
C LEU A 846 -7.72 -23.17 15.82
N LEU A 847 -7.39 -24.34 16.35
CA LEU A 847 -8.35 -25.19 17.06
C LEU A 847 -8.78 -24.60 18.43
N GLU A 848 -7.84 -23.98 19.14
CA GLU A 848 -8.11 -23.25 20.39
C GLU A 848 -8.98 -22.01 20.13
N ALA A 849 -8.69 -21.23 19.09
CA ALA A 849 -9.49 -20.05 18.70
C ALA A 849 -10.93 -20.40 18.31
N GLN A 850 -11.17 -21.58 17.72
CA GLN A 850 -12.52 -22.05 17.35
C GLN A 850 -13.32 -22.65 18.52
N GLY A 851 -12.81 -22.59 19.75
CA GLY A 851 -13.45 -23.18 20.94
C GLY A 851 -13.58 -24.71 20.85
N ARG A 852 -12.90 -25.34 19.90
CA ARG A 852 -12.86 -26.80 19.71
C ARG A 852 -11.68 -27.36 20.49
N ALA A 853 -11.72 -27.21 21.82
CA ALA A 853 -10.87 -27.98 22.71
C ALA A 853 -11.35 -29.44 22.70
N THR A 854 -10.94 -30.21 21.70
CA THR A 854 -11.34 -31.62 21.59
C THR A 854 -10.18 -32.49 21.18
N LYS A 855 -9.64 -33.25 22.16
CA LYS A 855 -9.17 -34.66 22.13
C LYS A 855 -8.29 -35.17 20.96
N GLY A 856 -7.95 -34.36 19.95
CA GLY A 856 -7.15 -34.72 18.79
C GLY A 856 -5.71 -34.25 18.94
N LYS A 857 -4.79 -34.90 18.22
CA LYS A 857 -3.38 -34.47 18.13
C LYS A 857 -3.31 -33.18 17.31
N ALA A 858 -3.36 -32.04 17.99
CA ALA A 858 -3.03 -30.74 17.42
C ALA A 858 -1.51 -30.55 17.40
N ILE A 859 -1.02 -29.67 16.52
CA ILE A 859 0.40 -29.44 16.31
C ILE A 859 0.73 -27.98 16.56
N ASP A 860 1.85 -27.79 17.23
CA ASP A 860 2.48 -26.50 17.46
C ASP A 860 3.52 -26.27 16.35
N LEU A 861 3.13 -25.49 15.34
CA LEU A 861 4.02 -25.08 14.26
C LEU A 861 4.78 -23.83 14.71
N GLU A 862 6.10 -23.94 14.92
CA GLU A 862 6.92 -22.84 15.46
C GLU A 862 7.36 -21.85 14.38
N ASP A 863 7.97 -22.37 13.30
CA ASP A 863 8.45 -21.58 12.17
C ASP A 863 7.76 -22.09 10.90
N ILE A 864 7.03 -21.22 10.22
CA ILE A 864 6.32 -21.53 8.98
C ILE A 864 6.74 -20.52 7.93
N LYS A 865 7.25 -21.00 6.80
CA LYS A 865 7.53 -20.19 5.63
C LYS A 865 6.55 -20.54 4.54
N PHE A 866 5.88 -19.52 4.00
CA PHE A 866 4.90 -19.69 2.94
C PHE A 866 5.48 -19.32 1.58
N HIS A 867 4.93 -19.93 0.54
CA HIS A 867 5.09 -19.45 -0.83
C HIS A 867 4.44 -18.07 -0.99
N GLN A 868 4.95 -17.25 -1.91
CA GLN A 868 4.40 -15.91 -2.23
C GLN A 868 2.91 -15.90 -2.60
N CYS A 869 2.37 -17.07 -2.97
CA CYS A 869 0.97 -17.19 -3.36
C CYS A 869 -0.02 -17.13 -2.19
N VAL A 870 0.48 -17.26 -0.96
CA VAL A 870 -0.31 -17.25 0.27
C VAL A 870 -0.55 -15.82 0.74
N ARG A 871 -1.81 -15.50 1.05
CA ARG A 871 -2.20 -14.19 1.58
C ARG A 871 -1.90 -14.10 3.07
N LEU A 872 -0.70 -13.63 3.43
CA LEU A 872 -0.22 -13.55 4.82
C LEU A 872 -1.18 -12.78 5.74
N ALA A 873 -1.73 -11.65 5.29
CA ALA A 873 -2.69 -10.87 6.07
C ALA A 873 -3.95 -11.67 6.51
N ARG A 874 -4.39 -12.66 5.72
CA ARG A 874 -5.51 -13.54 6.10
C ARG A 874 -5.09 -14.65 7.06
N PHE A 875 -3.84 -15.11 6.96
CA PHE A 875 -3.29 -16.09 7.88
C PHE A 875 -3.05 -15.49 9.27
N GLU A 876 -2.59 -14.24 9.36
CA GLU A 876 -2.41 -13.55 10.64
C GLU A 876 -3.73 -13.31 11.39
N ASN A 877 -4.82 -12.98 10.67
CA ASN A 877 -6.13 -12.76 11.26
C ASN A 877 -6.85 -14.06 11.67
N ASP A 878 -7.04 -14.98 10.72
CA ASP A 878 -7.94 -16.13 10.88
C ASP A 878 -7.21 -17.48 10.87
N ARG A 879 -5.87 -17.49 10.86
CA ARG A 879 -5.01 -18.70 10.70
C ARG A 879 -5.41 -19.57 9.50
N THR A 880 -6.03 -18.96 8.48
CA THR A 880 -6.52 -19.65 7.29
C THR A 880 -5.55 -19.47 6.13
N ILE A 881 -5.03 -20.58 5.60
CA ILE A 881 -4.10 -20.56 4.46
C ILE A 881 -4.93 -20.41 3.17
N SER A 882 -4.99 -19.19 2.63
CA SER A 882 -5.72 -18.83 1.41
C SER A 882 -4.75 -18.40 0.32
N PHE A 883 -4.82 -19.01 -0.86
CA PHE A 883 -3.85 -18.79 -1.93
C PHE A 883 -4.40 -19.11 -3.32
N VAL A 884 -3.78 -18.55 -4.36
CA VAL A 884 -4.01 -18.95 -5.77
C VAL A 884 -2.81 -19.79 -6.20
N PRO A 885 -2.93 -21.10 -6.43
CA PRO A 885 -1.76 -21.95 -6.65
C PRO A 885 -1.10 -21.72 -8.02
N PRO A 886 0.23 -21.60 -8.10
CA PRO A 886 0.98 -21.74 -9.36
C PRO A 886 0.62 -23.06 -10.04
N ASP A 887 0.67 -23.09 -11.37
CA ASP A 887 0.37 -24.31 -12.10
C ASP A 887 1.51 -25.34 -12.04
N GLY A 888 1.22 -26.64 -12.00
CA GLY A 888 2.23 -27.69 -11.86
C GLY A 888 2.76 -27.87 -10.43
N ALA A 889 4.03 -28.27 -10.30
CA ALA A 889 4.67 -28.56 -9.01
C ALA A 889 5.27 -27.30 -8.36
N PHE A 890 5.04 -27.12 -7.06
CA PHE A 890 5.66 -26.09 -6.22
C PHE A 890 5.56 -26.43 -4.72
N ASP A 891 6.39 -25.81 -3.89
CA ASP A 891 6.32 -25.94 -2.43
C ASP A 891 5.41 -24.85 -1.87
N LEU A 892 4.28 -25.23 -1.23
CA LEU A 892 3.30 -24.27 -0.71
C LEU A 892 3.75 -23.66 0.62
N MET A 893 4.27 -24.49 1.51
CA MET A 893 4.79 -24.07 2.80
C MET A 893 5.88 -25.03 3.27
N THR A 894 6.82 -24.49 4.03
CA THR A 894 7.76 -25.28 4.83
C THR A 894 7.53 -24.94 6.29
N TYR A 895 7.71 -25.91 7.16
CA TYR A 895 7.52 -25.74 8.59
C TYR A 895 8.61 -26.47 9.36
N ARG A 896 9.00 -25.92 10.51
CA ARG A 896 9.95 -26.55 11.43
C ARG A 896 9.28 -26.83 12.77
N LEU A 897 9.62 -27.97 13.34
CA LEU A 897 9.19 -28.41 14.65
C LEU A 897 10.41 -28.77 15.48
N SER A 898 10.53 -28.18 16.67
CA SER A 898 11.58 -28.50 17.65
C SER A 898 11.19 -29.67 18.57
N THR A 899 10.12 -30.38 18.25
CA THR A 899 9.66 -31.55 19.02
C THR A 899 10.75 -32.61 19.04
N GLN A 900 11.17 -33.03 20.23
CA GLN A 900 12.14 -34.12 20.38
C GLN A 900 11.52 -35.45 19.94
N VAL A 901 12.06 -36.02 18.87
CA VAL A 901 11.62 -37.28 18.28
C VAL A 901 12.64 -38.36 18.62
N LYS A 902 12.15 -39.55 18.97
CA LYS A 902 13.02 -40.72 19.09
C LYS A 902 13.54 -41.14 17.70
N PRO A 903 14.82 -41.55 17.58
CA PRO A 903 15.37 -42.04 16.33
C PRO A 903 14.54 -43.16 15.73
N LEU A 904 13.97 -42.93 14.54
CA LEU A 904 13.10 -43.90 13.85
C LEU A 904 13.87 -45.18 13.48
N ILE A 905 15.14 -45.04 13.12
CA ILE A 905 16.08 -46.14 12.92
C ILE A 905 17.28 -45.89 13.82
N TRP A 906 17.42 -46.71 14.86
CA TRP A 906 18.56 -46.65 15.75
C TRP A 906 19.66 -47.57 15.22
N VAL A 907 20.87 -47.03 15.06
CA VAL A 907 22.03 -47.80 14.60
C VAL A 907 23.08 -47.79 15.71
N GLU A 908 23.44 -48.97 16.18
CA GLU A 908 24.56 -49.18 17.08
C GLU A 908 25.70 -49.83 16.29
N CYS A 909 26.88 -49.22 16.31
CA CYS A 909 28.06 -49.75 15.66
C CYS A 909 29.17 -49.95 16.68
N GLN A 910 29.68 -51.17 16.74
CA GLN A 910 30.82 -51.54 17.57
C GLN A 910 31.98 -51.88 16.64
N ILE A 911 33.13 -51.23 16.88
CA ILE A 911 34.34 -51.40 16.09
C ILE A 911 35.40 -52.04 16.99
N GLU A 912 35.78 -53.27 16.66
CA GLU A 912 36.86 -54.01 17.32
C GLU A 912 38.12 -53.99 16.43
N ARG A 913 39.12 -53.20 16.83
CA ARG A 913 40.40 -53.10 16.11
C ARG A 913 41.40 -54.09 16.70
N HIS A 914 41.76 -55.12 15.92
CA HIS A 914 42.87 -56.00 16.26
C HIS A 914 44.16 -55.43 15.69
N SER A 915 45.07 -55.00 16.58
CA SER A 915 46.32 -54.30 16.22
C SER A 915 47.08 -55.01 15.08
N LYS A 916 47.24 -54.30 13.95
CA LYS A 916 48.02 -54.67 12.74
C LYS A 916 47.53 -55.90 11.95
N SER A 917 46.27 -56.32 12.10
CA SER A 917 45.75 -57.46 11.34
C SER A 917 44.39 -57.20 10.69
N ARG A 918 43.39 -56.82 11.49
CA ARG A 918 42.01 -56.73 11.02
C ARG A 918 41.18 -55.79 11.88
N ILE A 919 40.09 -55.31 11.30
CA ILE A 919 39.06 -54.54 11.97
C ILE A 919 37.73 -55.25 11.77
N GLU A 920 37.07 -55.57 12.88
CA GLU A 920 35.74 -56.18 12.87
C GLU A 920 34.72 -55.08 13.21
N ILE A 921 33.72 -54.94 12.35
CA ILE A 921 32.64 -53.96 12.48
C ILE A 921 31.34 -54.72 12.66
N LEU A 922 30.70 -54.55 13.82
CA LEU A 922 29.39 -55.09 14.12
C LEU A 922 28.37 -53.95 14.17
N VAL A 923 27.40 -53.98 13.25
CA VAL A 923 26.36 -52.97 13.13
C VAL A 923 25.01 -53.61 13.45
N LYS A 924 24.28 -53.05 14.41
CA LYS A 924 22.90 -53.43 14.72
C LYS A 924 21.98 -52.27 14.39
N ALA A 925 21.02 -52.50 13.51
CA ALA A 925 20.00 -51.52 13.16
C ALA A 925 18.64 -51.97 13.70
N ARG A 926 17.97 -51.09 14.45
CA ARG A 926 16.66 -51.33 15.05
C ARG A 926 15.67 -50.26 14.63
N SER A 927 14.52 -50.65 14.08
CA SER A 927 13.43 -49.73 13.76
C SER A 927 12.55 -49.45 14.99
N GLN A 928 12.35 -48.18 15.32
CA GLN A 928 11.59 -47.69 16.48
C GLN A 928 10.31 -46.93 16.08
N PHE A 929 9.67 -47.33 14.99
CA PHE A 929 8.35 -46.83 14.57
C PHE A 929 7.30 -47.93 14.57
N LYS A 930 6.04 -47.56 14.29
CA LYS A 930 4.89 -48.47 14.36
C LYS A 930 5.09 -49.70 13.46
N GLU A 931 4.78 -50.88 13.97
CA GLU A 931 4.94 -52.16 13.25
C GLU A 931 4.16 -52.25 11.93
N ARG A 932 3.04 -51.52 11.83
CA ARG A 932 2.22 -51.42 10.61
C ARG A 932 2.86 -50.58 9.49
N SER A 933 3.88 -49.80 9.82
CA SER A 933 4.62 -48.97 8.88
C SER A 933 5.91 -49.69 8.51
N THR A 934 6.42 -49.40 7.31
CA THR A 934 7.62 -50.03 6.77
C THR A 934 8.48 -48.94 6.14
N ALA A 935 9.76 -48.89 6.51
CA ALA A 935 10.72 -48.04 5.83
C ALA A 935 11.19 -48.72 4.54
N THR A 936 11.20 -47.97 3.45
CA THR A 936 11.67 -48.40 2.13
C THR A 936 13.01 -47.79 1.82
N ASN A 937 13.81 -48.50 1.02
CA ASN A 937 15.12 -48.03 0.53
C ASN A 937 16.03 -47.51 1.65
N VAL A 938 16.13 -48.26 2.74
CA VAL A 938 17.00 -47.91 3.86
C VAL A 938 18.44 -48.15 3.45
N GLU A 939 19.27 -47.13 3.61
CA GLU A 939 20.70 -47.16 3.32
C GLU A 939 21.44 -46.67 4.56
N ILE A 940 22.27 -47.54 5.15
CA ILE A 940 23.09 -47.21 6.31
C ILE A 940 24.54 -47.16 5.83
N GLU A 941 25.14 -45.99 5.93
CA GLU A 941 26.51 -45.73 5.54
C GLU A 941 27.37 -45.68 6.81
N VAL A 942 28.24 -46.68 6.95
CA VAL A 942 29.17 -46.80 8.08
C VAL A 942 30.56 -46.46 7.59
N PRO A 943 31.20 -45.40 8.11
CA PRO A 943 32.54 -45.04 7.67
C PRO A 943 33.57 -46.08 8.12
N VAL A 944 34.52 -46.36 7.24
CA VAL A 944 35.59 -47.34 7.39
C VAL A 944 36.92 -46.61 7.19
N VAL A 945 38.02 -47.21 7.65
CA VAL A 945 39.36 -46.66 7.45
C VAL A 945 39.75 -46.79 5.96
N SER A 946 40.33 -45.74 5.37
CA SER A 946 40.76 -45.70 3.95
C SER A 946 41.67 -46.86 3.53
N ASP A 947 42.47 -47.35 4.47
CA ASP A 947 43.47 -48.39 4.24
C ASP A 947 42.88 -49.81 4.26
N ALA A 948 41.57 -49.96 4.50
CA ALA A 948 40.90 -51.24 4.65
C ALA A 948 40.76 -51.96 3.29
N THR A 949 41.16 -53.23 3.24
CA THR A 949 41.08 -54.06 2.03
C THR A 949 40.34 -55.37 2.27
N ASN A 950 39.64 -55.86 1.24
CA ASN A 950 38.91 -57.14 1.20
C ASN A 950 37.96 -57.39 2.39
N PRO A 951 36.74 -56.83 2.38
CA PRO A 951 35.76 -57.10 3.42
C PRO A 951 35.11 -58.50 3.28
N ASP A 952 35.11 -59.31 4.34
CA ASP A 952 34.13 -60.42 4.50
C ASP A 952 32.88 -59.87 5.18
N VAL A 953 31.77 -59.80 4.44
CA VAL A 953 30.53 -59.16 4.92
C VAL A 953 29.42 -60.20 5.08
N ARG A 954 28.81 -60.23 6.26
CA ARG A 954 27.67 -61.09 6.59
C ARG A 954 26.52 -60.24 7.10
N THR A 955 25.37 -60.33 6.46
CA THR A 955 24.18 -59.55 6.80
C THR A 955 23.00 -60.46 7.09
N SER A 956 22.19 -60.14 8.10
CA SER A 956 20.94 -60.86 8.37
C SER A 956 19.86 -60.57 7.31
N LEU A 957 19.85 -59.36 6.74
CA LEU A 957 18.92 -58.92 5.71
C LEU A 957 19.56 -57.83 4.85
N GLY A 958 19.23 -57.79 3.57
CA GLY A 958 19.74 -56.79 2.63
C GLY A 958 21.07 -57.19 2.00
N SER A 959 21.71 -56.23 1.36
CA SER A 959 23.03 -56.39 0.75
C SER A 959 23.94 -55.29 1.28
N ALA A 960 25.17 -55.63 1.64
CA ALA A 960 26.18 -54.65 2.02
C ALA A 960 27.37 -54.73 1.08
N ALA A 961 27.86 -53.57 0.67
CA ALA A 961 28.98 -53.42 -0.23
C ALA A 961 29.91 -52.33 0.32
N TYR A 962 31.21 -52.56 0.21
CA TYR A 962 32.21 -51.54 0.49
C TYR A 962 32.33 -50.62 -0.71
N ALA A 963 32.26 -49.31 -0.45
CA ALA A 963 32.41 -48.22 -1.41
C ALA A 963 33.74 -47.51 -1.12
N PRO A 964 34.85 -47.91 -1.79
CA PRO A 964 36.17 -47.31 -1.58
C PRO A 964 36.21 -45.81 -1.90
N GLU A 965 35.36 -45.34 -2.82
CA GLU A 965 35.28 -43.94 -3.24
C GLU A 965 34.82 -42.99 -2.12
N SER A 966 34.13 -43.52 -1.10
CA SER A 966 33.60 -42.76 0.03
C SER A 966 34.12 -43.26 1.37
N ASP A 967 35.13 -44.13 1.37
CA ASP A 967 35.66 -44.82 2.56
C ASP A 967 34.56 -45.37 3.47
N ALA A 968 33.51 -45.97 2.89
CA ALA A 968 32.33 -46.37 3.66
C ALA A 968 31.79 -47.76 3.28
N LEU A 969 31.23 -48.45 4.27
CA LEU A 969 30.45 -49.66 4.09
C LEU A 969 28.97 -49.28 3.98
N ILE A 970 28.39 -49.52 2.81
CA ILE A 970 27.00 -49.18 2.51
C ILE A 970 26.13 -50.42 2.67
N TRP A 971 25.22 -50.39 3.65
CA TRP A 971 24.24 -51.44 3.90
C TRP A 971 22.86 -51.05 3.40
N LYS A 972 22.39 -51.73 2.34
CA LYS A 972 21.11 -51.46 1.68
C LYS A 972 20.05 -52.49 2.08
N ILE A 973 18.93 -52.02 2.60
CA ILE A 973 17.76 -52.81 2.98
C ILE A 973 16.54 -52.26 2.24
N ARG A 974 15.98 -53.06 1.31
CA ARG A 974 14.84 -52.62 0.48
C ARG A 974 13.59 -52.32 1.30
N SER A 975 13.32 -53.13 2.33
CA SER A 975 12.13 -53.06 3.16
C SER A 975 12.48 -53.38 4.60
N PHE A 976 12.26 -52.42 5.50
CA PHE A 976 12.55 -52.50 6.92
C PHE A 976 11.26 -52.23 7.72
N PRO A 977 10.55 -53.28 8.17
CA PRO A 977 9.34 -53.13 8.97
C PRO A 977 9.60 -52.50 10.35
N GLY A 978 8.63 -51.78 10.92
CA GLY A 978 8.74 -51.23 12.27
C GLY A 978 8.87 -52.29 13.36
N GLY A 979 9.65 -52.03 14.41
CA GLY A 979 9.85 -52.93 15.55
C GLY A 979 10.76 -54.13 15.28
N LYS A 980 11.50 -54.14 14.16
CA LYS A 980 12.46 -55.19 13.79
C LYS A 980 13.89 -54.76 14.07
N GLU A 981 14.76 -55.74 14.22
CA GLU A 981 16.20 -55.56 14.40
C GLU A 981 16.93 -56.46 13.41
N TYR A 982 17.94 -55.89 12.76
CA TYR A 982 18.81 -56.58 11.82
C TYR A 982 20.26 -56.29 12.18
N MET A 983 21.15 -57.20 11.81
CA MET A 983 22.58 -57.11 12.11
C MET A 983 23.42 -57.31 10.86
N LEU A 984 24.53 -56.59 10.82
CA LEU A 984 25.60 -56.71 9.85
C LEU A 984 26.91 -56.92 10.59
N ARG A 985 27.72 -57.85 10.11
CA ARG A 985 29.10 -58.07 10.55
C ARG A 985 30.01 -57.96 9.34
N ALA A 986 31.02 -57.12 9.42
CA ALA A 986 32.05 -57.00 8.40
C ALA A 986 33.44 -57.15 9.02
N GLU A 987 34.30 -57.94 8.39
CA GLU A 987 35.71 -58.09 8.77
C GLU A 987 36.57 -57.53 7.63
N PHE A 988 37.34 -56.47 7.91
CA PHE A 988 38.30 -55.92 6.96
C PHE A 988 39.72 -56.24 7.39
N ARG A 989 40.62 -56.40 6.42
CA ARG A 989 42.05 -56.57 6.69
C ARG A 989 42.73 -55.20 6.69
N LEU A 990 43.61 -54.99 7.65
CA LEU A 990 44.42 -53.78 7.75
C LEU A 990 45.85 -54.07 7.27
N PRO A 991 46.51 -53.12 6.56
CA PRO A 991 47.92 -53.23 6.23
C PRO A 991 48.79 -53.31 7.50
N SER A 992 49.89 -54.06 7.43
CA SER A 992 50.85 -54.22 8.53
C SER A 992 51.77 -53.01 8.74
N VAL A 993 51.77 -52.06 7.79
CA VAL A 993 52.52 -50.79 7.85
C VAL A 993 51.53 -49.68 8.20
N THR A 994 51.73 -49.02 9.33
CA THR A 994 50.99 -47.80 9.70
C THR A 994 51.52 -46.65 8.85
N ALA A 995 50.65 -45.87 8.21
CA ALA A 995 51.05 -44.57 7.67
C ALA A 995 51.65 -43.74 8.82
N GLU A 996 52.97 -43.51 8.78
CA GLU A 996 53.64 -42.57 9.68
C GLU A 996 53.21 -41.16 9.25
N GLU A 997 52.72 -40.37 10.20
CA GLU A 997 52.18 -39.01 10.04
C GLU A 997 50.87 -38.90 9.23
N SER A 998 49.73 -39.15 9.88
CA SER A 998 48.45 -38.61 9.39
C SER A 998 47.67 -37.96 10.51
N THR A 999 47.04 -36.84 10.14
CA THR A 999 46.06 -36.06 10.88
C THR A 999 45.12 -36.94 11.73
N PRO A 1000 44.64 -36.45 12.90
CA PRO A 1000 43.72 -37.23 13.74
C PRO A 1000 42.57 -37.77 12.88
N GLU A 1001 42.45 -39.10 12.79
CA GLU A 1001 41.43 -39.81 12.00
C GLU A 1001 40.07 -39.14 12.26
N ARG A 1002 39.55 -38.39 11.29
CA ARG A 1002 38.30 -37.66 11.41
C ARG A 1002 37.19 -38.71 11.48
N LYS A 1003 36.74 -39.09 12.67
CA LYS A 1003 35.64 -40.05 12.86
C LYS A 1003 34.36 -39.49 12.25
N ALA A 1004 34.09 -39.82 10.98
CA ALA A 1004 32.85 -39.48 10.33
C ALA A 1004 31.68 -40.16 11.06
N PRO A 1005 30.50 -39.52 11.16
CA PRO A 1005 29.32 -40.15 11.72
C PRO A 1005 28.73 -41.20 10.76
N ILE A 1006 27.98 -42.14 11.31
CA ILE A 1006 27.13 -43.04 10.53
C ILE A 1006 25.98 -42.23 9.97
N ARG A 1007 25.73 -42.34 8.66
CA ARG A 1007 24.60 -41.71 7.99
C ARG A 1007 23.53 -42.74 7.67
N VAL A 1008 22.27 -42.39 7.89
CA VAL A 1008 21.14 -43.28 7.57
C VAL A 1008 20.16 -42.55 6.65
N LYS A 1009 19.89 -43.13 5.49
CA LYS A 1009 18.82 -42.69 4.59
C LYS A 1009 17.68 -43.68 4.67
N PHE A 1010 16.45 -43.18 4.71
CA PHE A 1010 15.25 -44.00 4.67
C PHE A 1010 14.05 -43.18 4.19
N GLU A 1011 13.03 -43.87 3.71
CA GLU A 1011 11.72 -43.28 3.41
C GLU A 1011 10.62 -44.13 4.06
N ILE A 1012 9.67 -43.51 4.75
CA ILE A 1012 8.51 -44.16 5.36
C ILE A 1012 7.25 -43.55 4.76
N PRO A 1013 6.57 -44.24 3.83
CA PRO A 1013 5.34 -43.75 3.26
C PRO A 1013 4.17 -43.89 4.25
N TYR A 1014 3.16 -43.02 4.09
CA TYR A 1014 1.95 -42.92 4.89
C TYR A 1014 2.20 -42.74 6.41
N PHE A 1015 3.32 -42.11 6.75
CA PHE A 1015 3.73 -41.85 8.12
C PHE A 1015 4.06 -40.36 8.31
N THR A 1016 3.67 -39.82 9.47
CA THR A 1016 4.08 -38.50 9.94
C THR A 1016 4.61 -38.64 11.35
N VAL A 1017 5.70 -37.94 11.61
CA VAL A 1017 6.35 -37.84 12.92
C VAL A 1017 5.71 -36.73 13.71
N SER A 1018 5.43 -35.59 13.07
CA SER A 1018 4.76 -34.45 13.69
C SER A 1018 3.30 -34.75 14.07
N GLY A 1019 2.67 -35.67 13.34
CA GLY A 1019 1.23 -35.92 13.40
C GLY A 1019 0.39 -34.97 12.54
N ILE A 1020 1.01 -34.23 11.59
CA ILE A 1020 0.31 -33.25 10.74
C ILE A 1020 -0.74 -33.91 9.87
N GLN A 1021 -1.88 -33.24 9.77
CA GLN A 1021 -3.05 -33.70 9.07
C GLN A 1021 -3.70 -32.56 8.32
N VAL A 1022 -3.91 -32.79 7.04
CA VAL A 1022 -4.70 -31.92 6.18
C VAL A 1022 -6.18 -32.20 6.45
N ARG A 1023 -6.88 -31.26 7.07
CA ARG A 1023 -8.30 -31.39 7.43
C ARG A 1023 -9.21 -31.21 6.23
N TYR A 1024 -8.91 -30.21 5.40
CA TYR A 1024 -9.63 -29.95 4.16
C TYR A 1024 -8.76 -29.13 3.21
N LEU A 1025 -9.03 -29.29 1.91
CA LEU A 1025 -8.57 -28.40 0.86
C LEU A 1025 -9.81 -27.97 0.06
N LYS A 1026 -10.20 -26.71 0.19
CA LYS A 1026 -11.35 -26.14 -0.53
C LYS A 1026 -10.84 -25.42 -1.77
N ILE A 1027 -11.35 -25.78 -2.93
CA ILE A 1027 -11.00 -25.18 -4.22
C ILE A 1027 -12.22 -24.37 -4.68
N ILE A 1028 -12.03 -23.08 -4.93
CA ILE A 1028 -13.09 -22.14 -5.29
C ILE A 1028 -12.73 -21.53 -6.64
N GLU A 1029 -13.58 -21.75 -7.65
CA GLU A 1029 -13.38 -21.21 -9.00
C GLU A 1029 -14.71 -20.67 -9.53
N LYS A 1030 -14.67 -19.59 -10.34
CA LYS A 1030 -15.86 -18.95 -10.90
C LYS A 1030 -16.68 -19.89 -11.78
N SER A 1031 -16.02 -20.81 -12.48
CA SER A 1031 -16.64 -21.83 -13.31
C SER A 1031 -17.25 -23.00 -12.53
N GLY A 1032 -16.99 -23.10 -11.22
CA GLY A 1032 -17.65 -24.06 -10.33
C GLY A 1032 -17.35 -25.54 -10.61
N TYR A 1033 -16.25 -25.88 -11.28
CA TYR A 1033 -15.90 -27.29 -11.51
C TYR A 1033 -15.56 -28.02 -10.20
N GLN A 1034 -15.78 -29.33 -10.20
CA GLN A 1034 -15.35 -30.20 -9.11
C GLN A 1034 -13.88 -30.63 -9.36
N ALA A 1035 -13.03 -30.39 -8.36
CA ALA A 1035 -11.64 -30.84 -8.36
C ALA A 1035 -11.43 -31.99 -7.37
N LEU A 1036 -10.47 -32.86 -7.66
CA LEU A 1036 -10.13 -34.02 -6.84
C LEU A 1036 -8.80 -33.79 -6.10
N PRO A 1037 -8.83 -33.52 -4.77
CA PRO A 1037 -7.63 -33.40 -3.97
C PRO A 1037 -7.14 -34.77 -3.48
N TRP A 1038 -5.85 -35.03 -3.64
CA TRP A 1038 -5.14 -36.20 -3.15
C TRP A 1038 -4.11 -35.75 -2.12
N VAL A 1039 -3.94 -36.52 -1.05
CA VAL A 1039 -2.90 -36.27 -0.05
C VAL A 1039 -2.11 -37.53 0.24
N ARG A 1040 -0.79 -37.42 0.31
CA ARG A 1040 0.09 -38.46 0.82
C ARG A 1040 1.07 -37.87 1.83
N TYR A 1041 1.45 -38.70 2.79
CA TYR A 1041 2.37 -38.35 3.86
C TYR A 1041 3.63 -39.19 3.70
N ILE A 1042 4.80 -38.57 3.76
CA ILE A 1042 6.08 -39.22 3.57
C ILE A 1042 7.02 -38.69 4.66
N THR A 1043 7.64 -39.60 5.41
CA THR A 1043 8.73 -39.23 6.31
C THR A 1043 10.04 -39.73 5.71
N MET A 1044 11.05 -38.87 5.61
CA MET A 1044 12.38 -39.21 5.12
C MET A 1044 13.45 -38.79 6.12
N ALA A 1045 14.64 -39.37 5.98
CA ALA A 1045 15.82 -38.91 6.69
C ALA A 1045 16.31 -37.59 6.10
N GLY A 1046 16.55 -36.58 6.95
CA GLY A 1046 17.32 -35.39 6.59
C GLY A 1046 18.78 -35.57 6.98
N GLU A 1047 19.29 -34.68 7.83
CA GLU A 1047 20.59 -34.84 8.50
C GLU A 1047 20.48 -35.89 9.61
N TYR A 1048 20.62 -37.17 9.26
CA TYR A 1048 20.48 -38.29 10.18
C TYR A 1048 21.83 -38.94 10.47
N GLU A 1049 22.48 -38.45 11.51
CA GLU A 1049 23.88 -38.74 11.85
C GLU A 1049 24.03 -39.33 13.25
N LEU A 1050 24.73 -40.46 13.35
CA LEU A 1050 25.08 -41.08 14.63
C LEU A 1050 26.59 -41.14 14.76
N ARG A 1051 27.16 -40.38 15.70
CA ARG A 1051 28.61 -40.37 15.93
C ARG A 1051 29.05 -41.71 16.49
N LEU A 1052 30.12 -42.25 15.90
CA LEU A 1052 30.75 -43.48 16.35
C LEU A 1052 31.36 -43.30 17.75
N VAL A 1053 31.35 -44.41 18.51
CA VAL A 1053 32.00 -44.51 19.82
C VAL A 1053 33.52 -44.44 19.68
#